data_AF-A0A3M8U429-F1
#
_entry.id   AF-A0A3M8U429-F1
#
_cell.length_a   1.000
_cell.length_b   1.000
_cell.length_c   1.000
_cell.angle_alpha   90.00
_cell.angle_beta   90.00
_cell.angle_gamma   90.00
#
_symmetry.space_group_name_H-M   'P 1'
#
loop_
_entity.id
_entity.type
_entity.pdbx_description
1 polymer ?
#
loop_
_entity_poly.entity_id
_entity_poly.type
_entity_poly.pdbx_seq_one_letter_code
_entity_poly.pdbx_strand_id
1 'polypeptide(L)'
;MSNPERPELPDEARQVDIAHIYRRLADRGLPYGPAFRGLRAVWSDGEEVYAEARLDGAASGGEGDYHLHPALFDAALQAALVPDLDRDDSTFLPFALRGVRLHKAGARRLGVHTRPGEGGVSLDLTCGDGEPVVTVKSLVRRPVTVDQLDAAAQRTQLLRVAWKAVEQPPAAADQRRWAFLGTDHIGVTGALKSIRRSFDSYPSLAALDAALRDGASAPDVVVVSCTDQDSPVRSAAQRALMLVQEWSADARLADARLVLVSSGALATRPQEDPSDLPGAAVWGLLRSAQSEHPGRFVLVDVDDPEDSGRALLAAVASGEPQLAVRHGALFRPRLVRCPPPPGRTSLTGTVVITGGTGALGRLIARHLVTRHTVRHLVLLSRRGPDAPGADGLAADLTALGARVDIVACDTADRSSLESALADIPAPSAVIHTAGVLSDATVDTLTPRRLDAVLRPKVDAALHLHDLIRDPDCAFVVFSSVAGLTGNAGQGNYAAANAVLDALAHHRRTLGLRGVSLAWGLWESEDGMGSELSTADLIRIKRSGFAPLGHDQGLTLFDAALAGDEAVLAPVRLNESALTGDVPPVLADLAPAATPRPATTDTLRARLANLPDAEHDGAVLECVRNAAATVLGYDSPDDIDPDREFHTVGLDSIGNLELSRHLSAATGLRLPATLTFDHPTPADLASHLRRLLQESES
;
A
#
# COMPACT_ATOMS: atom_id res chain seq x y z
N MET A 1 13.14 61.01 7.46
CA MET A 1 13.75 59.71 7.11
C MET A 1 12.60 58.75 6.89
N SER A 2 12.26 58.50 5.62
CA SER A 2 11.14 57.63 5.25
C SER A 2 11.46 56.18 5.61
N ASN A 3 10.51 55.50 6.22
CA ASN A 3 10.59 54.08 6.55
C ASN A 3 10.70 53.27 5.24
N PRO A 4 11.79 52.53 4.97
CA PRO A 4 11.99 51.88 3.67
C PRO A 4 11.28 50.52 3.55
N GLU A 5 10.30 50.22 4.41
CA GLU A 5 9.79 48.84 4.56
C GLU A 5 8.35 48.61 4.08
N ARG A 6 7.63 49.61 3.54
CA ARG A 6 6.25 49.38 3.07
C ARG A 6 6.24 49.18 1.55
N PRO A 7 5.65 48.09 1.01
CA PRO A 7 5.38 48.01 -0.43
C PRO A 7 4.60 49.25 -0.87
N GLU A 8 4.78 49.72 -2.11
CA GLU A 8 3.94 50.78 -2.67
C GLU A 8 2.50 50.26 -2.71
N LEU A 9 1.71 50.64 -1.70
CA LEU A 9 0.33 50.22 -1.55
C LEU A 9 -0.58 51.23 -2.25
N PRO A 10 -1.57 50.76 -3.02
CA PRO A 10 -2.67 51.61 -3.45
C PRO A 10 -3.41 52.22 -2.25
N ASP A 11 -3.98 53.41 -2.44
CA ASP A 11 -4.75 54.12 -1.39
C ASP A 11 -5.96 53.30 -0.88
N GLU A 12 -6.45 52.36 -1.69
CA GLU A 12 -7.62 51.52 -1.40
C GLU A 12 -7.28 50.23 -0.63
N ALA A 13 -5.99 49.87 -0.54
CA ALA A 13 -5.55 48.62 0.10
C ALA A 13 -5.67 48.71 1.63
N ARG A 14 -6.49 47.83 2.22
CA ARG A 14 -6.70 47.75 3.67
C ARG A 14 -5.90 46.62 4.28
N GLN A 15 -5.42 46.83 5.49
CA GLN A 15 -4.69 45.79 6.24
C GLN A 15 -5.64 44.66 6.63
N VAL A 16 -5.20 43.42 6.39
CA VAL A 16 -5.92 42.20 6.78
C VAL A 16 -5.23 41.62 8.03
N ASP A 17 -6.03 41.28 9.04
CA ASP A 17 -5.51 40.66 10.26
C ASP A 17 -5.03 39.22 9.99
N ILE A 18 -3.75 38.98 10.21
CA ILE A 18 -3.13 37.65 10.01
C ILE A 18 -3.72 36.60 10.95
N ALA A 19 -4.11 36.99 12.17
CA ALA A 19 -4.75 36.07 13.10
C ALA A 19 -6.14 35.65 12.58
N HIS A 20 -6.84 36.53 11.85
CA HIS A 20 -8.09 36.20 11.15
C HIS A 20 -7.83 35.23 9.99
N ILE A 21 -6.82 35.48 9.15
CA ILE A 21 -6.44 34.61 8.02
C ILE A 21 -6.24 33.17 8.50
N TYR A 22 -5.35 32.95 9.47
CA TYR A 22 -5.03 31.60 9.94
C TYR A 22 -6.18 30.95 10.71
N ARG A 23 -7.03 31.72 11.38
CA ARG A 23 -8.25 31.19 12.03
C ARG A 23 -9.24 30.71 10.98
N ARG A 24 -9.52 31.50 9.95
CA ARG A 24 -10.44 31.13 8.86
C ARG A 24 -9.95 29.95 8.04
N LEU A 25 -8.65 29.82 7.82
CA LEU A 25 -8.06 28.64 7.17
C LEU A 25 -8.23 27.39 8.05
N ALA A 26 -7.98 27.50 9.36
CA ALA A 26 -8.19 26.41 10.29
C ALA A 26 -9.65 25.98 10.42
N ASP A 27 -10.59 26.94 10.51
CA ASP A 27 -12.05 26.70 10.54
C ASP A 27 -12.52 25.97 9.28
N ARG A 28 -11.79 26.13 8.17
CA ARG A 28 -12.03 25.42 6.91
C ARG A 28 -11.11 24.22 6.68
N GLY A 29 -10.62 23.60 7.74
CA GLY A 29 -9.88 22.33 7.67
C GLY A 29 -8.43 22.43 7.18
N LEU A 30 -7.86 23.63 7.12
CA LEU A 30 -6.45 23.89 6.74
C LEU A 30 -5.64 24.46 7.93
N PRO A 31 -5.39 23.68 8.99
CA PRO A 31 -4.58 24.14 10.12
C PRO A 31 -3.10 24.18 9.74
N TYR A 32 -2.55 25.37 9.49
CA TYR A 32 -1.12 25.54 9.25
C TYR A 32 -0.29 25.45 10.53
N GLY A 33 0.77 24.64 10.52
CA GLY A 33 1.76 24.55 11.59
C GLY A 33 2.68 25.79 11.66
N PRO A 34 3.42 26.01 12.77
CA PRO A 34 4.21 27.23 12.98
C PRO A 34 5.20 27.56 11.86
N ALA A 35 5.84 26.54 11.28
CA ALA A 35 6.80 26.71 10.19
C ALA A 35 6.18 27.28 8.90
N PHE A 36 4.87 27.07 8.68
CA PHE A 36 4.13 27.53 7.50
C PHE A 36 3.32 28.80 7.77
N ARG A 37 3.50 29.44 8.94
CA ARG A 37 2.89 30.73 9.28
C ARG A 37 3.82 31.91 8.97
N GLY A 38 4.31 31.94 7.72
CA GLY A 38 5.33 32.88 7.26
C GLY A 38 4.85 34.31 7.00
N LEU A 39 3.52 34.56 6.94
CA LEU A 39 2.97 35.89 6.69
C LEU A 39 3.25 36.85 7.86
N ARG A 40 3.66 38.09 7.55
CA ARG A 40 4.02 39.15 8.51
C ARG A 40 3.17 40.39 8.40
N ALA A 41 2.77 40.73 7.18
CA ALA A 41 1.77 41.76 6.92
C ALA A 41 1.02 41.40 5.65
N VAL A 42 -0.27 41.74 5.60
CA VAL A 42 -1.14 41.50 4.44
C VAL A 42 -2.03 42.73 4.27
N TRP A 43 -2.14 43.19 3.03
CA TRP A 43 -3.07 44.22 2.61
C TRP A 43 -3.84 43.74 1.38
N SER A 44 -5.10 44.12 1.26
CA SER A 44 -5.91 43.81 0.10
C SER A 44 -6.87 44.95 -0.21
N ASP A 45 -7.12 45.18 -1.49
CA ASP A 45 -8.16 46.07 -2.00
C ASP A 45 -9.46 45.32 -2.35
N GLY A 46 -9.48 44.00 -2.15
CA GLY A 46 -10.61 43.11 -2.46
C GLY A 46 -10.30 42.11 -3.57
N GLU A 47 -9.43 42.45 -4.53
CA GLU A 47 -9.04 41.57 -5.63
C GLU A 47 -7.52 41.34 -5.69
N GLU A 48 -6.73 42.39 -5.49
CA GLU A 48 -5.29 42.31 -5.36
C GLU A 48 -4.87 42.16 -3.90
N VAL A 49 -3.74 41.49 -3.69
CA VAL A 49 -3.18 41.25 -2.36
C VAL A 49 -1.71 41.59 -2.37
N TYR A 50 -1.31 42.34 -1.37
CA TYR A 50 0.07 42.69 -1.06
C TYR A 50 0.42 42.03 0.26
N ALA A 51 1.47 41.23 0.32
CA ALA A 51 1.88 40.59 1.56
C ALA A 51 3.39 40.60 1.76
N GLU A 52 3.80 40.55 3.02
CA GLU A 52 5.16 40.28 3.42
C GLU A 52 5.24 38.88 4.02
N ALA A 53 6.15 38.05 3.49
CA ALA A 53 6.43 36.73 4.01
C ALA A 53 7.89 36.62 4.46
N ARG A 54 8.14 35.97 5.60
CA ARG A 54 9.48 35.75 6.15
C ARG A 54 9.62 34.33 6.69
N LEU A 55 10.79 33.73 6.51
CA LEU A 55 11.14 32.47 7.18
C LEU A 55 11.44 32.74 8.66
N ASP A 56 10.79 31.99 9.55
CA ASP A 56 11.14 31.99 10.97
C ASP A 56 12.36 31.11 11.25
N GLY A 57 13.08 31.45 12.34
CA GLY A 57 14.29 30.75 12.78
C GLY A 57 14.11 29.23 12.97
N ALA A 58 12.91 28.77 13.30
CA ALA A 58 12.60 27.33 13.45
C ALA A 58 12.54 26.57 12.11
N ALA A 59 12.29 27.26 10.98
CA ALA A 59 12.35 26.68 9.63
C ALA A 59 13.75 26.77 9.01
N SER A 60 14.75 27.26 9.77
CA SER A 60 16.13 27.42 9.30
C SER A 60 16.98 26.16 9.46
N GLY A 61 16.43 25.10 10.07
CA GLY A 61 17.13 23.91 10.54
C GLY A 61 17.27 22.76 9.53
N GLY A 62 17.28 23.05 8.23
CA GLY A 62 17.61 22.06 7.21
C GLY A 62 18.46 22.73 6.14
N GLU A 63 19.78 22.48 6.17
CA GLU A 63 20.71 22.90 5.11
C GLU A 63 20.48 22.07 3.84
N GLY A 64 19.36 22.32 3.16
CA GLY A 64 19.18 22.03 1.75
C GLY A 64 19.33 23.33 0.96
N ASP A 65 20.11 23.31 -0.13
CA ASP A 65 20.27 24.43 -1.08
C ASP A 65 18.97 24.68 -1.85
N TYR A 66 17.90 25.12 -1.17
CA TYR A 66 16.68 25.52 -1.84
C TYR A 66 16.89 26.85 -2.54
N HIS A 67 16.62 26.87 -3.85
CA HIS A 67 16.57 28.13 -4.58
C HIS A 67 15.49 29.08 -4.02
N LEU A 68 14.34 28.55 -3.60
CA LEU A 68 13.35 29.25 -2.78
C LEU A 68 12.79 28.27 -1.75
N HIS A 69 12.80 28.66 -0.47
CA HIS A 69 12.38 27.76 0.60
C HIS A 69 10.87 27.41 0.48
N PRO A 70 10.47 26.13 0.56
CA PRO A 70 9.08 25.71 0.37
C PRO A 70 8.09 26.42 1.29
N ALA A 71 8.39 26.54 2.59
CA ALA A 71 7.53 27.27 3.53
C ALA A 71 7.38 28.77 3.21
N LEU A 72 8.40 29.39 2.60
CA LEU A 72 8.34 30.80 2.20
C LEU A 72 7.50 30.98 0.94
N PHE A 73 7.62 30.04 0.00
CA PHE A 73 6.80 30.02 -1.21
C PHE A 73 5.33 29.71 -0.89
N ASP A 74 5.07 28.76 0.01
CA ASP A 74 3.70 28.45 0.47
C ASP A 74 3.04 29.66 1.16
N ALA A 75 3.78 30.39 2.01
CA ALA A 75 3.27 31.63 2.59
C ALA A 75 2.88 32.67 1.51
N ALA A 76 3.59 32.72 0.38
CA ALA A 76 3.20 33.56 -0.75
C ALA A 76 1.95 33.04 -1.48
N LEU A 77 1.76 31.73 -1.59
CA LEU A 77 0.53 31.12 -2.13
C LEU A 77 -0.68 31.38 -1.21
N GLN A 78 -0.49 31.37 0.11
CA GLN A 78 -1.54 31.71 1.09
C GLN A 78 -2.09 33.12 0.86
N ALA A 79 -1.26 34.08 0.44
CA ALA A 79 -1.72 35.43 0.11
C ALA A 79 -2.74 35.43 -1.04
N ALA A 80 -2.58 34.55 -2.04
CA ALA A 80 -3.52 34.41 -3.16
C ALA A 80 -4.89 33.80 -2.76
N LEU A 81 -5.05 33.36 -1.51
CA LEU A 81 -6.30 32.87 -0.97
C LEU A 81 -7.09 33.95 -0.21
N VAL A 82 -6.45 35.09 0.10
CA VAL A 82 -7.03 36.17 0.90
C VAL A 82 -8.36 36.71 0.33
N PRO A 83 -8.52 36.94 -0.98
CA PRO A 83 -9.77 37.46 -1.54
C PRO A 83 -10.97 36.53 -1.32
N ASP A 84 -10.73 35.23 -1.11
CA ASP A 84 -11.77 34.22 -0.94
C ASP A 84 -11.99 33.79 0.53
N LEU A 85 -11.25 34.38 1.49
CA LEU A 85 -11.29 33.98 2.90
C LEU A 85 -12.66 34.10 3.56
N ASP A 86 -13.53 34.98 3.07
CA ASP A 86 -14.86 35.23 3.65
C ASP A 86 -16.01 34.73 2.77
N ARG A 87 -15.72 33.94 1.73
CA ARG A 87 -16.76 33.27 0.93
C ARG A 87 -17.29 32.03 1.66
N ASP A 88 -18.59 31.96 1.92
CA ASP A 88 -19.17 30.97 2.85
C ASP A 88 -19.16 29.51 2.33
N ASP A 89 -19.21 29.29 1.00
CA ASP A 89 -19.51 27.95 0.44
C ASP A 89 -18.29 27.13 -0.01
N SER A 90 -17.09 27.70 -0.02
CA SER A 90 -15.89 26.99 -0.51
C SER A 90 -14.56 27.59 -0.01
N THR A 91 -13.57 26.73 0.17
CA THR A 91 -12.16 27.14 0.27
C THR A 91 -11.51 26.93 -1.07
N PHE A 92 -10.68 27.87 -1.51
CA PHE A 92 -9.89 27.68 -2.72
C PHE A 92 -8.52 27.12 -2.35
N LEU A 93 -8.07 26.09 -3.06
CA LEU A 93 -6.71 25.57 -2.94
C LEU A 93 -5.92 25.79 -4.23
N PRO A 94 -4.60 26.08 -4.12
CA PRO A 94 -3.68 26.01 -5.25
C PRO A 94 -3.79 24.65 -5.95
N PHE A 95 -4.07 24.64 -7.26
CA PHE A 95 -4.19 23.40 -8.04
C PHE A 95 -3.09 23.26 -9.09
N ALA A 96 -2.76 24.32 -9.81
CA ALA A 96 -1.71 24.29 -10.83
C ALA A 96 -1.03 25.66 -10.97
N LEU A 97 0.28 25.65 -11.17
CA LEU A 97 1.09 26.83 -11.48
C LEU A 97 1.49 26.80 -12.95
N ARG A 98 1.33 27.92 -13.66
CA ARG A 98 1.71 28.07 -15.07
C ARG A 98 2.66 29.24 -15.26
N GLY A 99 3.67 29.04 -16.10
CA GLY A 99 4.63 30.08 -16.45
C GLY A 99 5.44 30.58 -15.25
N VAL A 100 5.91 29.67 -14.39
CA VAL A 100 6.77 29.99 -13.26
C VAL A 100 8.17 30.34 -13.77
N ARG A 101 8.71 31.47 -13.32
CA ARG A 101 10.09 31.90 -13.58
C ARG A 101 10.75 32.29 -12.27
N LEU A 102 11.83 31.61 -11.94
CA LEU A 102 12.73 31.98 -10.84
C LEU A 102 13.77 32.96 -11.38
N HIS A 103 13.96 34.08 -10.69
CA HIS A 103 14.92 35.14 -11.06
C HIS A 103 16.09 35.21 -10.08
N LYS A 104 15.84 34.98 -8.79
CA LYS A 104 16.85 35.08 -7.71
C LYS A 104 16.65 33.95 -6.70
N ALA A 105 17.75 33.33 -6.27
CA ALA A 105 17.74 32.25 -5.28
C ALA A 105 18.10 32.74 -3.87
N GLY A 106 17.75 31.96 -2.85
CA GLY A 106 18.18 32.18 -1.46
C GLY A 106 17.42 33.29 -0.72
N ALA A 107 16.28 33.74 -1.25
CA ALA A 107 15.46 34.73 -0.56
C ALA A 107 14.92 34.17 0.77
N ARG A 108 15.10 34.94 1.86
CA ARG A 108 14.55 34.63 3.19
C ARG A 108 13.34 35.49 3.57
N ARG A 109 13.07 36.52 2.76
CA ARG A 109 11.97 37.46 2.90
C ARG A 109 11.43 37.78 1.51
N LEU A 110 10.11 37.81 1.38
CA LEU A 110 9.41 38.15 0.15
C LEU A 110 8.42 39.28 0.37
N GLY A 111 8.42 40.25 -0.53
CA GLY A 111 7.20 40.97 -0.90
C GLY A 111 6.41 40.11 -1.88
N VAL A 112 5.10 40.05 -1.71
CA VAL A 112 4.18 39.24 -2.49
C VAL A 112 3.14 40.18 -3.06
N HIS A 113 2.93 40.15 -4.37
CA HIS A 113 1.83 40.83 -5.03
C HIS A 113 1.04 39.85 -5.87
N THR A 114 -0.23 39.67 -5.55
CA THR A 114 -1.13 38.78 -6.29
C THR A 114 -2.18 39.59 -7.04
N ARG A 115 -2.43 39.28 -8.32
CA ARG A 115 -3.46 39.94 -9.13
C ARG A 115 -4.34 38.94 -9.87
N PRO A 116 -5.65 39.18 -10.02
CA PRO A 116 -6.48 38.39 -10.92
C PRO A 116 -5.93 38.39 -12.35
N GLY A 117 -6.00 37.25 -13.03
CA GLY A 117 -5.52 37.10 -14.40
C GLY A 117 -6.27 36.04 -15.18
N GLU A 118 -5.97 35.92 -16.46
CA GLU A 118 -6.60 34.93 -17.32
C GLU A 118 -6.26 33.50 -16.84
N GLY A 119 -7.29 32.74 -16.44
CA GLY A 119 -7.14 31.36 -15.97
C GLY A 119 -6.64 31.20 -14.52
N GLY A 120 -6.53 32.27 -13.72
CA GLY A 120 -6.10 32.14 -12.32
C GLY A 120 -5.63 33.44 -11.68
N VAL A 121 -4.78 33.33 -10.65
CA VAL A 121 -4.15 34.48 -9.99
C VAL A 121 -2.68 34.56 -10.40
N SER A 122 -2.20 35.71 -10.84
CA SER A 122 -0.76 35.95 -11.06
C SER A 122 -0.07 36.28 -9.74
N LEU A 123 1.20 35.88 -9.58
CA LEU A 123 2.00 36.20 -8.38
C LEU A 123 3.36 36.77 -8.78
N ASP A 124 3.67 37.95 -8.28
CA ASP A 124 5.01 38.54 -8.33
C ASP A 124 5.61 38.53 -6.92
N LEU A 125 6.72 37.81 -6.76
CA LEU A 125 7.46 37.72 -5.50
C LEU A 125 8.74 38.53 -5.65
N THR A 126 8.97 39.49 -4.77
CA THR A 126 10.15 40.38 -4.77
C THR A 126 10.93 40.23 -3.47
N CYS A 127 12.23 40.54 -3.46
CA CYS A 127 12.98 40.67 -2.21
C CYS A 127 12.93 42.09 -1.65
N GLY A 128 13.49 42.30 -0.46
CA GLY A 128 13.39 43.58 0.26
C GLY A 128 14.07 44.79 -0.41
N ASP A 129 14.83 44.56 -1.48
CA ASP A 129 15.40 45.60 -2.36
C ASP A 129 14.52 45.89 -3.60
N GLY A 130 13.36 45.22 -3.73
CA GLY A 130 12.43 45.36 -4.84
C GLY A 130 12.76 44.50 -6.06
N GLU A 131 13.86 43.75 -6.07
CA GLU A 131 14.20 42.87 -7.19
C GLU A 131 13.27 41.65 -7.25
N PRO A 132 12.90 41.18 -8.46
CA PRO A 132 12.06 40.00 -8.61
C PRO A 132 12.80 38.74 -8.16
N VAL A 133 12.09 37.89 -7.41
CA VAL A 133 12.54 36.57 -6.94
C VAL A 133 11.85 35.48 -7.73
N VAL A 134 10.52 35.49 -7.82
CA VAL A 134 9.72 34.56 -8.63
C VAL A 134 8.56 35.31 -9.29
N THR A 135 8.29 34.99 -10.55
CA THR A 135 7.04 35.37 -11.22
C THR A 135 6.25 34.12 -11.57
N VAL A 136 4.96 34.12 -11.25
CA VAL A 136 3.99 33.10 -11.63
C VAL A 136 2.93 33.76 -12.51
N LYS A 137 2.83 33.33 -13.78
CA LYS A 137 1.84 33.91 -14.70
C LYS A 137 0.40 33.57 -14.31
N SER A 138 0.16 32.34 -13.85
CA SER A 138 -1.18 31.92 -13.43
C SER A 138 -1.11 30.81 -12.40
N LEU A 139 -1.79 31.03 -11.27
CA LEU A 139 -2.12 30.06 -10.24
C LEU A 139 -3.60 29.71 -10.42
N VAL A 140 -3.85 28.50 -10.94
CA VAL A 140 -5.19 27.92 -11.02
C VAL A 140 -5.59 27.50 -9.62
N ARG A 141 -6.76 27.97 -9.17
CA ARG A 141 -7.35 27.63 -7.87
C ARG A 141 -8.61 26.81 -8.08
N ARG A 142 -8.86 25.82 -7.23
CA ARG A 142 -10.11 25.02 -7.27
C ARG A 142 -10.90 25.19 -5.97
N PRO A 143 -12.24 25.34 -6.05
CA PRO A 143 -13.08 25.33 -4.86
C PRO A 143 -13.11 23.92 -4.27
N VAL A 144 -13.03 23.85 -2.95
CA VAL A 144 -13.19 22.64 -2.14
C VAL A 144 -14.27 22.96 -1.10
N THR A 145 -15.29 22.10 -1.03
CA THR A 145 -16.37 22.27 -0.04
C THR A 145 -15.96 21.69 1.31
N VAL A 146 -16.63 22.13 2.39
CA VAL A 146 -16.44 21.55 3.74
C VAL A 146 -16.75 20.05 3.72
N ASP A 147 -17.81 19.63 3.01
CA ASP A 147 -18.17 18.21 2.83
C ASP A 147 -17.05 17.39 2.16
N GLN A 148 -16.28 17.98 1.23
CA GLN A 148 -15.15 17.30 0.60
C GLN A 148 -13.96 17.13 1.55
N LEU A 149 -13.77 18.07 2.48
CA LEU A 149 -12.74 17.99 3.54
C LEU A 149 -13.15 16.98 4.62
N ASP A 150 -14.42 16.98 5.03
CA ASP A 150 -14.98 16.00 5.96
C ASP A 150 -14.98 14.59 5.36
N ALA A 151 -15.33 14.45 4.08
CA ALA A 151 -15.18 13.18 3.35
C ALA A 151 -13.71 12.73 3.29
N ALA A 152 -12.75 13.66 3.18
CA ALA A 152 -11.33 13.31 3.23
C ALA A 152 -10.89 12.84 4.62
N ALA A 153 -11.47 13.38 5.70
CA ALA A 153 -11.26 12.91 7.07
C ALA A 153 -11.92 11.55 7.34
N GLN A 154 -13.13 11.32 6.81
CA GLN A 154 -13.87 10.04 6.92
C GLN A 154 -13.18 8.88 6.18
N ARG A 155 -12.27 9.16 5.24
CA ARG A 155 -11.46 8.13 4.55
C ARG A 155 -10.37 7.53 5.43
N THR A 156 -10.00 8.18 6.52
CA THR A 156 -8.98 7.70 7.47
C THR A 156 -9.64 6.81 8.51
N GLN A 157 -9.35 5.51 8.48
CA GLN A 157 -10.05 4.53 9.30
C GLN A 157 -9.14 3.37 9.74
N LEU A 158 -9.51 2.75 10.86
CA LEU A 158 -9.01 1.45 11.26
C LEU A 158 -9.92 0.38 10.66
N LEU A 159 -9.33 -0.59 9.98
CA LEU A 159 -10.01 -1.79 9.49
C LEU A 159 -9.49 -3.03 10.24
N ARG A 160 -10.29 -4.08 10.28
CA ARG A 160 -9.88 -5.41 10.76
C ARG A 160 -10.38 -6.50 9.82
N VAL A 161 -9.73 -7.67 9.85
CA VAL A 161 -10.21 -8.84 9.11
C VAL A 161 -11.38 -9.47 9.89
N ALA A 162 -12.47 -9.73 9.19
CA ALA A 162 -13.61 -10.51 9.66
C ALA A 162 -13.79 -11.73 8.76
N TRP A 163 -13.89 -12.90 9.37
CA TRP A 163 -14.16 -14.15 8.68
C TRP A 163 -15.66 -14.38 8.60
N LYS A 164 -16.24 -14.22 7.41
CA LYS A 164 -17.69 -14.34 7.18
C LYS A 164 -18.02 -15.72 6.64
N ALA A 165 -19.13 -16.31 7.10
CA ALA A 165 -19.59 -17.60 6.61
C ALA A 165 -19.88 -17.56 5.10
N VAL A 166 -19.56 -18.67 4.43
CA VAL A 166 -19.85 -18.89 3.01
C VAL A 166 -20.94 -19.95 2.92
N GLU A 167 -21.97 -19.67 2.13
CA GLU A 167 -22.99 -20.66 1.82
C GLU A 167 -22.34 -21.80 1.04
N GLN A 168 -22.48 -23.03 1.54
CA GLN A 168 -21.90 -24.19 0.89
C GLN A 168 -22.75 -24.54 -0.32
N PRO A 169 -22.21 -24.48 -1.55
CA PRO A 169 -22.92 -25.00 -2.69
C PRO A 169 -23.24 -26.48 -2.42
N PRO A 170 -24.43 -26.98 -2.79
CA PRO A 170 -24.74 -28.38 -2.66
C PRO A 170 -23.65 -29.19 -3.34
N ALA A 171 -23.26 -30.32 -2.74
CA ALA A 171 -22.28 -31.24 -3.30
C ALA A 171 -22.86 -31.85 -4.60
N ALA A 172 -22.87 -31.06 -5.68
CA ALA A 172 -23.05 -31.58 -7.02
C ALA A 172 -21.93 -32.59 -7.27
N ALA A 173 -22.20 -33.59 -8.11
CA ALA A 173 -21.19 -34.54 -8.53
C ALA A 173 -20.10 -33.78 -9.31
N ASP A 174 -19.11 -33.27 -8.59
CA ASP A 174 -17.96 -32.59 -9.17
C ASP A 174 -17.23 -33.58 -10.08
N GLN A 175 -17.36 -33.37 -11.38
CA GLN A 175 -16.75 -34.23 -12.40
C GLN A 175 -15.29 -33.86 -12.69
N ARG A 176 -14.77 -32.78 -12.07
CA ARG A 176 -13.37 -32.37 -12.23
C ARG A 176 -12.43 -33.50 -11.81
N ARG A 177 -11.32 -33.63 -12.51
CA ARG A 177 -10.19 -34.48 -12.13
C ARG A 177 -9.37 -33.76 -11.08
N TRP A 178 -9.23 -34.37 -9.91
CA TRP A 178 -8.33 -33.87 -8.88
C TRP A 178 -7.15 -34.79 -8.70
N ALA A 179 -6.02 -34.18 -8.39
CA ALA A 179 -4.83 -34.86 -7.95
C ALA A 179 -4.32 -34.25 -6.65
N PHE A 180 -3.56 -35.04 -5.89
CA PHE A 180 -2.70 -34.54 -4.83
C PHE A 180 -1.26 -34.42 -5.33
N LEU A 181 -0.57 -33.36 -4.95
CA LEU A 181 0.82 -33.11 -5.28
C LEU A 181 1.68 -33.12 -4.02
N GLY A 182 2.73 -33.94 -4.03
CA GLY A 182 3.68 -34.05 -2.93
C GLY A 182 3.17 -34.95 -1.80
N THR A 183 3.65 -34.67 -0.59
CA THR A 183 3.29 -35.44 0.62
C THR A 183 2.14 -34.75 1.36
N ASP A 184 1.18 -35.56 1.81
CA ASP A 184 0.05 -35.08 2.59
C ASP A 184 0.44 -34.95 4.07
N HIS A 185 0.93 -33.77 4.43
CA HIS A 185 1.36 -33.44 5.80
C HIS A 185 0.19 -33.13 6.73
N ILE A 186 -0.99 -32.83 6.17
CA ILE A 186 -2.18 -32.42 6.91
C ILE A 186 -3.14 -33.61 7.11
N GLY A 187 -3.19 -34.55 6.16
CA GLY A 187 -4.03 -35.75 6.21
C GLY A 187 -5.37 -35.62 5.46
N VAL A 188 -5.53 -34.62 4.58
CA VAL A 188 -6.79 -34.37 3.85
C VAL A 188 -7.07 -35.38 2.74
N THR A 189 -6.06 -36.10 2.26
CA THR A 189 -6.15 -37.04 1.13
C THR A 189 -7.06 -38.23 1.44
N GLY A 190 -7.06 -38.71 2.69
CA GLY A 190 -7.94 -39.81 3.11
C GLY A 190 -9.41 -39.45 2.94
N ALA A 191 -9.80 -38.27 3.42
CA ALA A 191 -11.16 -37.74 3.26
C ALA A 191 -11.51 -37.51 1.78
N LEU A 192 -10.62 -36.89 1.00
CA LEU A 192 -10.82 -36.66 -0.44
C LEU A 192 -10.99 -37.96 -1.24
N LYS A 193 -10.20 -39.01 -0.95
CA LYS A 193 -10.33 -40.32 -1.57
C LYS A 193 -11.63 -41.03 -1.19
N SER A 194 -12.15 -40.79 0.01
CA SER A 194 -13.40 -41.42 0.47
C SER A 194 -14.66 -40.90 -0.27
N ILE A 195 -14.62 -39.66 -0.76
CA ILE A 195 -15.76 -38.98 -1.39
C ILE A 195 -15.64 -38.89 -2.92
N ARG A 196 -14.47 -39.16 -3.50
CA ARG A 196 -14.22 -39.02 -4.95
C ARG A 196 -13.90 -40.35 -5.61
N ARG A 197 -14.45 -40.55 -6.81
CA ARG A 197 -14.23 -41.77 -7.62
C ARG A 197 -12.89 -41.79 -8.35
N SER A 198 -12.42 -40.63 -8.83
CA SER A 198 -11.09 -40.46 -9.42
C SER A 198 -10.28 -39.54 -8.53
N PHE A 199 -9.07 -39.92 -8.16
CA PHE A 199 -8.16 -39.06 -7.38
C PHE A 199 -6.73 -39.55 -7.57
N ASP A 200 -5.94 -38.78 -8.32
CA ASP A 200 -4.55 -39.12 -8.62
C ASP A 200 -3.62 -38.61 -7.52
N SER A 201 -2.39 -39.12 -7.45
CA SER A 201 -1.38 -38.62 -6.53
C SER A 201 -0.02 -38.63 -7.22
N TYR A 202 0.63 -37.48 -7.25
CA TYR A 202 1.94 -37.30 -7.86
C TYR A 202 2.93 -36.86 -6.77
N PRO A 203 4.10 -37.52 -6.64
CA PRO A 203 5.06 -37.18 -5.59
C PRO A 203 5.76 -35.82 -5.79
N SER A 204 5.72 -35.26 -7.01
CA SER A 204 6.34 -33.97 -7.35
C SER A 204 5.77 -33.41 -8.65
N LEU A 205 6.04 -32.13 -8.94
CA LEU A 205 5.69 -31.53 -10.24
C LEU A 205 6.39 -32.24 -11.40
N ALA A 206 7.64 -32.69 -11.20
CA ALA A 206 8.37 -33.46 -12.21
C ALA A 206 7.67 -34.80 -12.55
N ALA A 207 7.05 -35.45 -11.57
CA ALA A 207 6.30 -36.69 -11.80
C ALA A 207 4.96 -36.42 -12.52
N LEU A 208 4.28 -35.32 -12.19
CA LEU A 208 3.10 -34.87 -12.92
C LEU A 208 3.47 -34.56 -14.38
N ASP A 209 4.53 -33.78 -14.60
CA ASP A 209 5.03 -33.45 -15.94
C ASP A 209 5.37 -34.70 -16.76
N ALA A 210 6.07 -35.67 -16.17
CA ALA A 210 6.35 -36.95 -16.83
C ALA A 210 5.07 -37.67 -17.25
N ALA A 211 4.07 -37.74 -16.37
CA ALA A 211 2.79 -38.37 -16.71
C ALA A 211 2.06 -37.63 -17.85
N LEU A 212 2.08 -36.29 -17.86
CA LEU A 212 1.49 -35.50 -18.94
C LEU A 212 2.21 -35.71 -20.27
N ARG A 213 3.55 -35.86 -20.24
CA ARG A 213 4.35 -36.20 -21.44
C ARG A 213 4.05 -37.60 -21.97
N ASP A 214 3.70 -38.53 -21.07
CA ASP A 214 3.29 -39.90 -21.40
C ASP A 214 1.81 -40.00 -21.85
N GLY A 215 1.12 -38.87 -22.00
CA GLY A 215 -0.25 -38.80 -22.52
C GLY A 215 -1.35 -38.87 -21.44
N ALA A 216 -1.00 -38.78 -20.15
CA ALA A 216 -1.99 -38.57 -19.11
C ALA A 216 -2.68 -37.22 -19.32
N SER A 217 -3.96 -37.14 -18.97
CA SER A 217 -4.69 -35.88 -19.07
C SER A 217 -4.44 -34.98 -17.87
N ALA A 218 -4.38 -33.67 -18.09
CA ALA A 218 -4.14 -32.69 -17.03
C ALA A 218 -5.24 -32.69 -15.95
N PRO A 219 -4.89 -32.72 -14.65
CA PRO A 219 -5.88 -32.54 -13.59
C PRO A 219 -6.50 -31.14 -13.66
N ASP A 220 -7.78 -31.01 -13.34
CA ASP A 220 -8.48 -29.72 -13.27
C ASP A 220 -8.19 -29.00 -11.95
N VAL A 221 -7.97 -29.78 -10.88
CA VAL A 221 -7.67 -29.29 -9.53
C VAL A 221 -6.49 -30.07 -8.95
N VAL A 222 -5.47 -29.39 -8.46
CA VAL A 222 -4.33 -30.02 -7.80
C VAL A 222 -4.25 -29.50 -6.37
N VAL A 223 -4.26 -30.40 -5.40
CA VAL A 223 -4.16 -30.07 -3.97
C VAL A 223 -2.73 -30.28 -3.50
N VAL A 224 -2.19 -29.35 -2.73
CA VAL A 224 -0.84 -29.40 -2.17
C VAL A 224 -0.83 -28.86 -0.74
N SER A 225 -0.05 -29.47 0.15
CA SER A 225 0.19 -28.92 1.50
C SER A 225 1.11 -27.69 1.39
N CYS A 226 0.75 -26.58 2.04
CA CYS A 226 1.55 -25.34 2.05
C CYS A 226 2.91 -25.53 2.71
N THR A 227 2.96 -26.38 3.74
CA THR A 227 4.08 -26.51 4.66
C THR A 227 4.34 -27.98 4.96
N ASP A 228 5.62 -28.28 5.22
CA ASP A 228 6.03 -29.55 5.81
C ASP A 228 6.20 -29.31 7.32
N GLN A 229 6.04 -30.35 8.13
CA GLN A 229 6.22 -30.25 9.59
C GLN A 229 7.58 -29.60 9.94
N ASP A 230 7.57 -28.68 10.90
CA ASP A 230 8.74 -27.98 11.46
C ASP A 230 9.58 -27.17 10.45
N SER A 231 9.03 -26.82 9.30
CA SER A 231 9.75 -26.03 8.30
C SER A 231 9.96 -24.59 8.76
N PRO A 232 11.19 -24.04 8.71
CA PRO A 232 11.41 -22.62 8.94
C PRO A 232 10.62 -21.76 7.96
N VAL A 233 10.13 -20.61 8.43
CA VAL A 233 9.33 -19.66 7.65
C VAL A 233 9.94 -19.35 6.28
N ARG A 234 11.26 -19.08 6.26
CA ARG A 234 12.02 -18.79 5.04
C ARG A 234 11.96 -19.94 4.03
N SER A 235 12.16 -21.16 4.50
CA SER A 235 12.20 -22.35 3.64
C SER A 235 10.82 -22.65 3.06
N ALA A 236 9.75 -22.50 3.85
CA ALA A 236 8.38 -22.65 3.35
C ALA A 236 8.05 -21.63 2.25
N ALA A 237 8.35 -20.35 2.48
CA ALA A 237 8.13 -19.30 1.48
C ALA A 237 8.93 -19.53 0.19
N GLN A 238 10.19 -19.98 0.28
CA GLN A 238 11.00 -20.32 -0.89
C GLN A 238 10.45 -21.51 -1.67
N ARG A 239 9.98 -22.57 -1.00
CA ARG A 239 9.38 -23.73 -1.67
C ARG A 239 8.07 -23.38 -2.35
N ALA A 240 7.21 -22.59 -1.69
CA ALA A 240 5.99 -22.09 -2.29
C ALA A 240 6.27 -21.23 -3.53
N LEU A 241 7.28 -20.37 -3.47
CA LEU A 241 7.71 -19.58 -4.62
C LEU A 241 8.14 -20.45 -5.80
N MET A 242 9.01 -21.44 -5.58
CA MET A 242 9.45 -22.36 -6.63
C MET A 242 8.28 -23.15 -7.22
N LEU A 243 7.39 -23.67 -6.37
CA LEU A 243 6.20 -24.41 -6.79
C LEU A 243 5.31 -23.56 -7.70
N VAL A 244 5.04 -22.31 -7.31
CA VAL A 244 4.18 -21.40 -8.06
C VAL A 244 4.83 -21.02 -9.39
N GLN A 245 6.14 -20.74 -9.40
CA GLN A 245 6.87 -20.43 -10.63
C GLN A 245 6.85 -21.61 -11.62
N GLU A 246 7.15 -22.83 -11.15
CA GLU A 246 7.11 -24.03 -12.00
C GLU A 246 5.69 -24.32 -12.51
N TRP A 247 4.68 -24.16 -11.66
CA TRP A 247 3.26 -24.33 -12.02
C TRP A 247 2.76 -23.29 -13.02
N SER A 248 3.19 -22.04 -12.86
CA SER A 248 2.83 -20.93 -13.77
C SER A 248 3.49 -21.07 -15.14
N ALA A 249 4.68 -21.64 -15.22
CA ALA A 249 5.42 -21.83 -16.46
C ALA A 249 4.86 -22.93 -17.38
N ASP A 250 4.10 -23.90 -16.84
CA ASP A 250 3.57 -25.00 -17.65
C ASP A 250 2.23 -24.66 -18.33
N ALA A 251 2.29 -24.41 -19.63
CA ALA A 251 1.11 -24.09 -20.45
C ALA A 251 0.03 -25.19 -20.45
N ARG A 252 0.38 -26.46 -20.23
CA ARG A 252 -0.60 -27.56 -20.16
C ARG A 252 -1.47 -27.49 -18.91
N LEU A 253 -0.97 -26.81 -17.87
CA LEU A 253 -1.66 -26.63 -16.61
C LEU A 253 -2.42 -25.30 -16.55
N ALA A 254 -2.40 -24.48 -17.60
CA ALA A 254 -3.00 -23.13 -17.60
C ALA A 254 -4.47 -23.09 -17.14
N ASP A 255 -5.25 -24.14 -17.44
CA ASP A 255 -6.65 -24.29 -17.01
C ASP A 255 -6.83 -24.92 -15.62
N ALA A 256 -5.78 -25.53 -15.08
CA ALA A 256 -5.80 -26.19 -13.78
C ALA A 256 -5.68 -25.18 -12.63
N ARG A 257 -6.38 -25.48 -11.53
CA ARG A 257 -6.31 -24.72 -10.28
C ARG A 257 -5.40 -25.42 -9.28
N LEU A 258 -4.46 -24.69 -8.69
CA LEU A 258 -3.65 -25.15 -7.58
C LEU A 258 -4.28 -24.71 -6.25
N VAL A 259 -4.69 -25.68 -5.44
CA VAL A 259 -5.28 -25.49 -4.11
C VAL A 259 -4.20 -25.74 -3.08
N LEU A 260 -3.75 -24.67 -2.43
CA LEU A 260 -2.75 -24.75 -1.37
C LEU A 260 -3.45 -24.81 -0.01
N VAL A 261 -3.21 -25.90 0.71
CA VAL A 261 -3.86 -26.21 1.98
C VAL A 261 -2.87 -26.03 3.13
N SER A 262 -3.20 -25.18 4.09
CA SER A 262 -2.46 -25.02 5.36
C SER A 262 -3.31 -25.49 6.53
N SER A 263 -2.70 -25.69 7.69
CA SER A 263 -3.43 -25.94 8.94
C SER A 263 -2.87 -25.09 10.06
N GLY A 264 -3.72 -24.25 10.65
CA GLY A 264 -3.31 -23.32 11.70
C GLY A 264 -2.43 -22.18 11.20
N ALA A 265 -2.48 -21.81 9.93
CA ALA A 265 -1.72 -20.66 9.41
C ALA A 265 -2.38 -19.31 9.75
N LEU A 266 -3.68 -19.33 10.05
CA LEU A 266 -4.49 -18.13 10.25
C LEU A 266 -5.41 -18.28 11.46
N ALA A 267 -5.67 -17.16 12.12
CA ALA A 267 -6.70 -17.07 13.16
C ALA A 267 -8.01 -16.56 12.53
N THR A 268 -9.07 -17.36 12.63
CA THR A 268 -10.44 -16.94 12.25
C THR A 268 -11.16 -16.22 13.39
N ARG A 269 -10.69 -16.44 14.62
CA ARG A 269 -11.22 -15.87 15.86
C ARG A 269 -10.07 -15.40 16.77
N PRO A 270 -10.30 -14.44 17.67
CA PRO A 270 -9.23 -13.92 18.53
C PRO A 270 -8.52 -14.98 19.40
N GLN A 271 -9.24 -16.03 19.81
CA GLN A 271 -8.70 -17.09 20.69
C GLN A 271 -8.02 -18.23 19.93
N GLU A 272 -8.06 -18.21 18.61
CA GLU A 272 -7.45 -19.24 17.77
C GLU A 272 -5.96 -18.96 17.61
N ASP A 273 -5.14 -19.98 17.88
CA ASP A 273 -3.69 -19.88 17.77
C ASP A 273 -3.22 -20.23 16.35
N PRO A 274 -2.64 -19.28 15.58
CA PRO A 274 -2.04 -19.60 14.30
C PRO A 274 -0.64 -20.20 14.53
N SER A 275 -0.60 -21.49 14.88
CA SER A 275 0.65 -22.21 15.16
C SER A 275 1.56 -22.40 13.94
N ASP A 276 1.04 -22.26 12.72
CA ASP A 276 1.79 -22.40 11.46
C ASP A 276 2.20 -21.02 10.87
N LEU A 277 3.13 -20.35 11.54
CA LEU A 277 3.75 -19.12 11.00
C LEU A 277 4.39 -19.31 9.59
N PRO A 278 5.02 -20.45 9.27
CA PRO A 278 5.47 -20.74 7.91
C PRO A 278 4.32 -20.71 6.88
N GLY A 279 3.16 -21.27 7.24
CA GLY A 279 1.94 -21.22 6.43
C GLY A 279 1.45 -19.79 6.21
N ALA A 280 1.53 -18.93 7.24
CA ALA A 280 1.17 -17.51 7.10
C ALA A 280 2.04 -16.79 6.04
N ALA A 281 3.34 -17.12 5.96
CA ALA A 281 4.22 -16.57 4.91
C ALA A 281 3.80 -17.04 3.51
N VAL A 282 3.46 -18.32 3.37
CA VAL A 282 2.95 -18.89 2.10
C VAL A 282 1.67 -18.16 1.69
N TRP A 283 0.73 -17.96 2.63
CA TRP A 283 -0.49 -17.19 2.37
C TRP A 283 -0.20 -15.78 1.87
N GLY A 284 0.67 -15.03 2.54
CA GLY A 284 1.05 -13.68 2.10
C GLY A 284 1.63 -13.67 0.69
N LEU A 285 2.55 -14.60 0.37
CA LEU A 285 3.14 -14.74 -0.97
C LEU A 285 2.07 -15.04 -2.03
N LEU A 286 1.19 -15.99 -1.74
CA LEU A 286 0.17 -16.44 -2.69
C LEU A 286 -0.95 -15.41 -2.88
N ARG A 287 -1.21 -14.53 -1.91
CA ARG A 287 -2.11 -13.38 -2.14
C ARG A 287 -1.60 -12.48 -3.25
N SER A 288 -0.29 -12.20 -3.29
CA SER A 288 0.33 -11.49 -4.42
C SER A 288 0.26 -12.31 -5.70
N ALA A 289 0.51 -13.63 -5.64
CA ALA A 289 0.37 -14.51 -6.80
C ALA A 289 -1.07 -14.56 -7.35
N GLN A 290 -2.10 -14.44 -6.50
CA GLN A 290 -3.50 -14.34 -6.92
C GLN A 290 -3.80 -13.01 -7.64
N SER A 291 -3.17 -11.92 -7.21
CA SER A 291 -3.25 -10.63 -7.91
C SER A 291 -2.52 -10.65 -9.25
N GLU A 292 -1.46 -11.44 -9.37
CA GLU A 292 -0.69 -11.60 -10.61
C GLU A 292 -1.27 -12.62 -11.58
N HIS A 293 -1.86 -13.71 -11.08
CA HIS A 293 -2.48 -14.76 -11.88
C HIS A 293 -3.90 -15.09 -11.35
N PRO A 294 -4.89 -14.21 -11.62
CA PRO A 294 -6.25 -14.38 -11.13
C PRO A 294 -6.86 -15.74 -11.47
N GLY A 295 -7.46 -16.39 -10.47
CA GLY A 295 -8.18 -17.66 -10.62
C GLY A 295 -7.29 -18.92 -10.69
N ARG A 296 -5.96 -18.79 -10.69
CA ARG A 296 -5.04 -19.95 -10.73
C ARG A 296 -4.79 -20.62 -9.38
N PHE A 297 -4.88 -19.85 -8.30
CA PHE A 297 -4.56 -20.30 -6.95
C PHE A 297 -5.75 -20.16 -6.00
N VAL A 298 -6.00 -21.19 -5.20
CA VAL A 298 -6.99 -21.16 -4.11
C VAL A 298 -6.27 -21.46 -2.81
N LEU A 299 -6.45 -20.62 -1.80
CA LEU A 299 -5.88 -20.80 -0.46
C LEU A 299 -6.94 -21.32 0.49
N VAL A 300 -6.65 -22.43 1.18
CA VAL A 300 -7.55 -23.02 2.16
C VAL A 300 -6.81 -23.36 3.44
N ASP A 301 -7.22 -22.78 4.57
CA ASP A 301 -6.66 -23.11 5.88
C ASP A 301 -7.66 -23.99 6.65
N VAL A 302 -7.21 -25.13 7.19
CA VAL A 302 -8.06 -26.16 7.80
C VAL A 302 -7.71 -26.43 9.26
N ASP A 303 -8.69 -26.85 10.07
CA ASP A 303 -8.49 -27.27 11.46
C ASP A 303 -8.39 -28.81 11.60
N ASP A 304 -9.45 -29.53 11.23
CA ASP A 304 -9.53 -30.99 11.27
C ASP A 304 -9.40 -31.59 9.86
N PRO A 305 -8.50 -32.55 9.62
CA PRO A 305 -8.26 -33.11 8.29
C PRO A 305 -9.45 -33.89 7.70
N GLU A 306 -10.28 -34.51 8.53
CA GLU A 306 -11.36 -35.38 8.07
C GLU A 306 -12.56 -34.56 7.57
N ASP A 307 -13.11 -33.70 8.43
CA ASP A 307 -14.25 -32.85 8.08
C ASP A 307 -13.84 -31.76 7.09
N SER A 308 -12.66 -31.15 7.26
CA SER A 308 -12.20 -30.14 6.33
C SER A 308 -11.80 -30.72 4.99
N GLY A 309 -11.23 -31.92 4.97
CA GLY A 309 -10.94 -32.64 3.73
C GLY A 309 -12.19 -32.90 2.90
N ARG A 310 -13.34 -33.17 3.54
CA ARG A 310 -14.65 -33.27 2.85
C ARG A 310 -15.15 -31.92 2.34
N ALA A 311 -14.94 -30.85 3.10
CA ALA A 311 -15.37 -29.51 2.75
C ALA A 311 -14.56 -28.87 1.61
N LEU A 312 -13.36 -29.38 1.29
CA LEU A 312 -12.52 -28.85 0.20
C LEU A 312 -13.24 -28.78 -1.16
N LEU A 313 -14.14 -29.72 -1.45
CA LEU A 313 -14.95 -29.69 -2.68
C LEU A 313 -15.85 -28.45 -2.73
N ALA A 314 -16.58 -28.20 -1.65
CA ALA A 314 -17.44 -27.03 -1.51
C ALA A 314 -16.61 -25.74 -1.49
N ALA A 315 -15.43 -25.76 -0.87
CA ALA A 315 -14.48 -24.65 -0.85
C ALA A 315 -14.08 -24.23 -2.28
N VAL A 316 -13.62 -25.17 -3.11
CA VAL A 316 -13.23 -24.90 -4.51
C VAL A 316 -14.45 -24.56 -5.38
N ALA A 317 -15.61 -25.14 -5.11
CA ALA A 317 -16.85 -24.84 -5.82
C ALA A 317 -17.45 -23.47 -5.48
N SER A 318 -17.16 -22.92 -4.29
CA SER A 318 -17.65 -21.60 -3.87
C SER A 318 -17.15 -20.45 -4.74
N GLY A 319 -16.02 -20.65 -5.44
CA GLY A 319 -15.36 -19.62 -6.23
C GLY A 319 -14.61 -18.58 -5.40
N GLU A 320 -14.64 -18.66 -4.06
CA GLU A 320 -13.82 -17.80 -3.22
C GLU A 320 -12.33 -18.20 -3.34
N PRO A 321 -11.42 -17.25 -3.55
CA PRO A 321 -10.00 -17.54 -3.72
C PRO A 321 -9.28 -17.83 -2.40
N GLN A 322 -9.88 -17.47 -1.27
CA GLN A 322 -9.29 -17.59 0.06
C GLN A 322 -10.36 -18.02 1.06
N LEU A 323 -10.15 -19.17 1.70
CA LEU A 323 -11.09 -19.76 2.64
C LEU A 323 -10.39 -20.26 3.91
N ALA A 324 -11.09 -20.21 5.02
CA ALA A 324 -10.81 -21.02 6.20
C ALA A 324 -11.94 -22.02 6.37
N VAL A 325 -11.58 -23.28 6.64
CA VAL A 325 -12.51 -24.34 7.00
C VAL A 325 -12.36 -24.60 8.48
N ARG A 326 -13.47 -24.48 9.22
CA ARG A 326 -13.51 -24.79 10.65
C ARG A 326 -14.68 -25.71 10.93
N HIS A 327 -14.40 -26.91 11.43
CA HIS A 327 -15.40 -27.96 11.67
C HIS A 327 -16.31 -28.18 10.44
N GLY A 328 -15.71 -28.26 9.26
CA GLY A 328 -16.41 -28.43 7.98
C GLY A 328 -17.17 -27.20 7.46
N ALA A 329 -17.28 -26.10 8.22
CA ALA A 329 -17.91 -24.85 7.78
C ALA A 329 -16.90 -23.95 7.04
N LEU A 330 -17.38 -23.26 5.99
CA LEU A 330 -16.54 -22.40 5.15
C LEU A 330 -16.63 -20.94 5.59
N PHE A 331 -15.48 -20.27 5.68
CA PHE A 331 -15.38 -18.85 6.00
C PHE A 331 -14.46 -18.14 4.99
N ARG A 332 -14.78 -16.90 4.67
CA ARG A 332 -13.98 -16.04 3.79
C ARG A 332 -13.53 -14.77 4.50
N PRO A 333 -12.33 -14.24 4.21
CA PRO A 333 -11.85 -13.01 4.83
C PRO A 333 -12.49 -11.78 4.17
N ARG A 334 -12.89 -10.80 4.98
CA ARG A 334 -13.34 -9.47 4.56
C ARG A 334 -12.79 -8.41 5.50
N LEU A 335 -12.31 -7.30 4.96
CA LEU A 335 -11.98 -6.12 5.76
C LEU A 335 -13.27 -5.40 6.13
N VAL A 336 -13.42 -5.10 7.42
CA VAL A 336 -14.55 -4.36 7.96
C VAL A 336 -14.04 -3.21 8.83
N ARG A 337 -14.83 -2.16 8.95
CA ARG A 337 -14.50 -1.01 9.81
C ARG A 337 -14.39 -1.47 11.27
N CYS A 338 -13.33 -1.01 11.92
CA CYS A 338 -13.11 -1.20 13.35
C CYS A 338 -13.11 0.18 14.02
N PRO A 339 -14.23 0.61 14.63
CA PRO A 339 -14.24 1.88 15.35
C PRO A 339 -13.17 1.85 16.45
N PRO A 340 -12.41 2.94 16.64
CA PRO A 340 -11.40 2.97 17.68
C PRO A 340 -12.07 2.86 19.05
N PRO A 341 -11.51 2.07 19.98
CA PRO A 341 -12.06 1.92 21.32
C PRO A 341 -11.97 3.27 22.08
N PRO A 342 -12.93 3.54 22.99
CA PRO A 342 -12.90 4.75 23.78
C PRO A 342 -11.75 4.69 24.79
N GLY A 343 -10.87 5.71 24.77
CA GLY A 343 -9.77 5.83 25.73
C GLY A 343 -8.43 6.12 25.06
N ARG A 344 -7.38 6.25 25.87
CA ARG A 344 -6.00 6.43 25.39
C ARG A 344 -5.07 5.55 26.22
N THR A 345 -4.25 4.76 25.54
CA THR A 345 -3.13 4.04 26.16
C THR A 345 -1.89 4.93 26.11
N SER A 346 -1.36 5.33 27.27
CA SER A 346 -0.06 6.01 27.33
C SER A 346 1.04 4.99 27.57
N LEU A 347 2.02 4.95 26.67
CA LEU A 347 3.25 4.19 26.89
C LEU A 347 4.14 4.96 27.87
N THR A 348 4.84 4.23 28.73
CA THR A 348 5.71 4.76 29.79
C THR A 348 7.10 4.11 29.67
N GLY A 349 7.95 4.26 30.68
CA GLY A 349 9.16 3.44 30.84
C GLY A 349 10.17 3.54 29.69
N THR A 350 10.91 2.43 29.52
CA THR A 350 11.86 2.23 28.42
C THR A 350 11.13 1.63 27.22
N VAL A 351 11.32 2.25 26.04
CA VAL A 351 10.75 1.78 24.77
C VAL A 351 11.85 1.48 23.77
N VAL A 352 11.84 0.26 23.22
CA VAL A 352 12.77 -0.19 22.18
C VAL A 352 12.13 0.00 20.81
N ILE A 353 12.81 0.68 19.89
CA ILE A 353 12.35 0.88 18.51
C ILE A 353 13.38 0.30 17.54
N THR A 354 13.03 -0.78 16.84
CA THR A 354 13.89 -1.33 15.78
C THR A 354 13.62 -0.63 14.46
N GLY A 355 14.65 -0.34 13.68
CA GLY A 355 14.53 0.61 12.58
C GLY A 355 14.34 2.03 13.09
N GLY A 356 14.74 2.31 14.35
CA GLY A 356 14.47 3.56 15.05
C GLY A 356 15.10 4.80 14.42
N THR A 357 16.14 4.62 13.59
CA THR A 357 16.75 5.71 12.82
C THR A 357 16.17 5.87 11.41
N GLY A 358 15.22 5.04 10.99
CA GLY A 358 14.48 5.17 9.73
C GLY A 358 13.32 6.15 9.84
N ALA A 359 12.74 6.59 8.71
CA ALA A 359 11.73 7.66 8.66
C ALA A 359 10.58 7.46 9.67
N LEU A 360 9.90 6.30 9.64
CA LEU A 360 8.81 5.99 10.59
C LEU A 360 9.32 5.83 12.03
N GLY A 361 10.49 5.24 12.23
CA GLY A 361 11.10 5.09 13.56
C GLY A 361 11.34 6.44 14.24
N ARG A 362 11.86 7.43 13.49
CA ARG A 362 12.07 8.80 13.97
C ARG A 362 10.76 9.49 14.31
N LEU A 363 9.75 9.34 13.45
CA LEU A 363 8.42 9.93 13.65
C LEU A 363 7.76 9.38 14.91
N ILE A 364 7.78 8.06 15.09
CA ILE A 364 7.24 7.39 16.28
C ILE A 364 8.04 7.77 17.53
N ALA A 365 9.37 7.80 17.48
CA ALA A 365 10.21 8.22 18.61
C ALA A 365 9.81 9.62 19.12
N ARG A 366 9.64 10.59 18.22
CA ARG A 366 9.20 11.94 18.58
C ARG A 366 7.77 11.95 19.15
N HIS A 367 6.86 11.18 18.55
CA HIS A 367 5.49 11.08 19.04
C HIS A 367 5.42 10.49 20.46
N LEU A 368 6.21 9.47 20.76
CA LEU A 368 6.29 8.85 22.10
C LEU A 368 6.74 9.83 23.19
N VAL A 369 7.71 10.70 22.90
CA VAL A 369 8.22 11.67 23.89
C VAL A 369 7.26 12.85 24.11
N THR A 370 6.53 13.23 23.06
CA THR A 370 5.67 14.43 23.05
C THR A 370 4.22 14.15 23.44
N ARG A 371 3.68 12.99 23.06
CA ARG A 371 2.27 12.61 23.28
C ARG A 371 2.08 11.51 24.30
N HIS A 372 3.10 10.68 24.54
CA HIS A 372 3.11 9.70 25.61
C HIS A 372 4.07 10.13 26.73
N THR A 373 4.16 9.31 27.77
CA THR A 373 4.97 9.54 28.96
C THR A 373 6.34 8.85 28.88
N VAL A 374 6.82 8.57 27.67
CA VAL A 374 8.08 7.87 27.43
C VAL A 374 9.25 8.83 27.65
N ARG A 375 10.20 8.41 28.49
CA ARG A 375 11.40 9.20 28.82
C ARG A 375 12.71 8.46 28.56
N HIS A 376 12.67 7.18 28.18
CA HIS A 376 13.84 6.44 27.76
C HIS A 376 13.56 5.70 26.44
N LEU A 377 14.28 6.08 25.40
CA LEU A 377 14.19 5.48 24.07
C LEU A 377 15.48 4.72 23.75
N VAL A 378 15.34 3.49 23.26
CA VAL A 378 16.44 2.68 22.73
C VAL A 378 16.18 2.48 21.24
N LEU A 379 16.94 3.18 20.39
CA LEU A 379 16.77 3.17 18.94
C LEU A 379 17.77 2.20 18.31
N LEU A 380 17.28 1.04 17.87
CA LEU A 380 18.09 0.00 17.26
C LEU A 380 18.07 0.14 15.73
N SER A 381 19.25 0.16 15.11
CA SER A 381 19.38 0.00 13.67
C SER A 381 20.78 -0.51 13.31
N ARG A 382 20.96 -1.09 12.11
CA ARG A 382 22.27 -1.60 11.68
C ARG A 382 23.37 -0.53 11.68
N ARG A 383 23.03 0.70 11.31
CA ARG A 383 23.97 1.84 11.30
C ARG A 383 24.12 2.48 12.68
N GLY A 384 23.12 2.34 13.56
CA GLY A 384 23.16 2.91 14.90
C GLY A 384 23.48 4.41 14.87
N PRO A 385 24.45 4.88 15.68
CA PRO A 385 24.91 6.27 15.69
C PRO A 385 25.39 6.80 14.32
N ASP A 386 25.89 5.92 13.45
CA ASP A 386 26.38 6.30 12.11
C ASP A 386 25.23 6.47 11.09
N ALA A 387 23.97 6.36 11.51
CA ALA A 387 22.85 6.61 10.62
C ALA A 387 22.73 8.11 10.28
N PRO A 388 22.45 8.48 9.01
CA PRO A 388 22.22 9.87 8.64
C PRO A 388 21.14 10.53 9.52
N GLY A 389 21.48 11.66 10.14
CA GLY A 389 20.59 12.41 11.04
C GLY A 389 20.43 11.84 12.45
N ALA A 390 21.18 10.81 12.85
CA ALA A 390 21.08 10.21 14.19
C ALA A 390 21.42 11.20 15.32
N ASP A 391 22.51 11.97 15.19
CA ASP A 391 22.91 12.96 16.19
C ASP A 391 21.86 14.05 16.38
N GLY A 392 21.32 14.58 15.27
CA GLY A 392 20.24 15.57 15.29
C GLY A 392 18.98 15.02 15.94
N LEU A 393 18.60 13.77 15.62
CA LEU A 393 17.47 13.09 16.26
C LEU A 393 17.68 12.94 17.77
N ALA A 394 18.85 12.49 18.20
CA ALA A 394 19.17 12.31 19.62
C ALA A 394 19.11 13.64 20.37
N ALA A 395 19.70 14.70 19.81
CA ALA A 395 19.66 16.05 20.37
C ALA A 395 18.23 16.58 20.50
N ASP A 396 17.41 16.44 19.45
CA ASP A 396 16.02 16.89 19.44
C ASP A 396 15.17 16.18 20.50
N LEU A 397 15.28 14.85 20.59
CA LEU A 397 14.54 14.05 21.58
C LEU A 397 15.03 14.32 23.00
N THR A 398 16.32 14.60 23.19
CA THR A 398 16.90 14.99 24.47
C THR A 398 16.41 16.37 24.91
N ALA A 399 16.32 17.33 23.98
CA ALA A 399 15.72 18.64 24.23
C ALA A 399 14.23 18.55 24.62
N LEU A 400 13.53 17.52 24.14
CA LEU A 400 12.16 17.17 24.53
C LEU A 400 12.07 16.40 25.87
N GLY A 401 13.20 16.17 26.54
CA GLY A 401 13.28 15.59 27.88
C GLY A 401 13.39 14.06 27.92
N ALA A 402 13.73 13.40 26.82
CA ALA A 402 14.00 11.96 26.81
C ALA A 402 15.50 11.64 26.90
N ARG A 403 15.85 10.56 27.58
CA ARG A 403 17.13 9.87 27.39
C ARG A 403 17.03 9.02 26.13
N VAL A 404 18.01 9.13 25.23
CA VAL A 404 18.05 8.37 23.97
C VAL A 404 19.35 7.60 23.86
N ASP A 405 19.25 6.29 23.74
CA ASP A 405 20.38 5.41 23.41
C ASP A 405 20.20 4.92 21.96
N ILE A 406 21.09 5.35 21.05
CA ILE A 406 21.11 4.86 19.66
C ILE A 406 22.16 3.74 19.57
N VAL A 407 21.73 2.54 19.20
CA VAL A 407 22.58 1.35 19.24
C VAL A 407 22.67 0.71 17.86
N ALA A 408 23.90 0.45 17.42
CA ALA A 408 24.17 -0.35 16.22
C ALA A 408 23.83 -1.82 16.50
N CYS A 409 22.77 -2.32 15.87
CA CYS A 409 22.27 -3.67 16.08
C CYS A 409 21.63 -4.20 14.79
N ASP A 410 22.06 -5.38 14.35
CA ASP A 410 21.32 -6.15 13.34
C ASP A 410 20.30 -7.02 14.07
N THR A 411 19.04 -6.60 14.06
CA THR A 411 17.96 -7.28 14.81
C THR A 411 17.65 -8.66 14.27
N ALA A 412 18.07 -8.98 13.04
CA ALA A 412 17.98 -10.32 12.48
C ALA A 412 19.12 -11.25 12.92
N ASP A 413 20.12 -10.74 13.65
CA ASP A 413 21.13 -11.53 14.35
C ASP A 413 20.73 -11.63 15.82
N ARG A 414 20.43 -12.85 16.28
CA ARG A 414 19.99 -13.10 17.65
C ARG A 414 21.02 -12.65 18.68
N SER A 415 22.29 -12.92 18.45
CA SER A 415 23.37 -12.58 19.39
C SER A 415 23.60 -11.07 19.47
N SER A 416 23.48 -10.37 18.33
CA SER A 416 23.54 -8.91 18.29
C SER A 416 22.38 -8.28 19.06
N LEU A 417 21.17 -8.83 18.92
CA LEU A 417 19.99 -8.35 19.63
C LEU A 417 20.06 -8.63 21.14
N GLU A 418 20.49 -9.82 21.55
CA GLU A 418 20.72 -10.16 22.96
C GLU A 418 21.70 -9.18 23.62
N SER A 419 22.83 -8.90 22.95
CA SER A 419 23.82 -7.93 23.42
C SER A 419 23.23 -6.52 23.54
N ALA A 420 22.46 -6.06 22.54
CA ALA A 420 21.84 -4.74 22.56
C ALA A 420 20.77 -4.58 23.66
N LEU A 421 20.17 -5.67 24.11
CA LEU A 421 19.13 -5.66 25.16
C LEU A 421 19.68 -5.93 26.57
N ALA A 422 20.94 -6.37 26.72
CA ALA A 422 21.48 -6.81 28.00
C ALA A 422 21.57 -5.69 29.06
N ASP A 423 21.92 -4.47 28.64
CA ASP A 423 22.21 -3.34 29.54
C ASP A 423 21.06 -2.33 29.67
N ILE A 424 19.90 -2.61 29.08
CA ILE A 424 18.73 -1.73 29.16
C ILE A 424 17.75 -2.19 30.25
N PRO A 425 17.01 -1.28 30.89
CA PRO A 425 15.88 -1.66 31.73
C PRO A 425 14.89 -2.51 30.93
N ALA A 426 14.20 -3.42 31.61
CA ALA A 426 13.16 -4.24 30.99
C ALA A 426 12.19 -3.34 30.18
N PRO A 427 12.04 -3.58 28.87
CA PRO A 427 11.28 -2.68 28.02
C PRO A 427 9.79 -2.79 28.36
N SER A 428 9.16 -1.65 28.58
CA SER A 428 7.70 -1.55 28.73
C SER A 428 6.97 -1.56 27.39
N ALA A 429 7.67 -1.26 26.30
CA ALA A 429 7.16 -1.44 24.95
C ALA A 429 8.29 -1.72 23.94
N VAL A 430 7.95 -2.45 22.89
CA VAL A 430 8.75 -2.68 21.69
C VAL A 430 7.94 -2.27 20.48
N ILE A 431 8.55 -1.48 19.61
CA ILE A 431 7.97 -1.06 18.34
C ILE A 431 8.90 -1.49 17.21
N HIS A 432 8.46 -2.46 16.43
CA HIS A 432 9.22 -3.01 15.34
C HIS A 432 8.85 -2.32 14.02
N THR A 433 9.67 -1.36 13.58
CA THR A 433 9.50 -0.64 12.29
C THR A 433 10.55 -1.03 11.25
N ALA A 434 11.39 -2.03 11.53
CA ALA A 434 12.46 -2.42 10.62
C ALA A 434 11.88 -3.15 9.40
N GLY A 435 12.42 -2.85 8.22
CA GLY A 435 12.00 -3.48 6.98
C GLY A 435 12.68 -2.84 5.79
N VAL A 436 12.63 -3.55 4.67
CA VAL A 436 13.07 -3.07 3.35
C VAL A 436 12.08 -3.56 2.30
N LEU A 437 12.03 -2.88 1.15
CA LEU A 437 11.32 -3.35 -0.04
C LEU A 437 12.31 -4.02 -0.99
N SER A 438 11.82 -4.97 -1.78
CA SER A 438 12.59 -5.62 -2.84
C SER A 438 11.62 -6.21 -3.86
N ASP A 439 10.84 -5.31 -4.47
CA ASP A 439 9.69 -5.67 -5.29
C ASP A 439 10.13 -6.45 -6.55
N ALA A 440 9.35 -7.46 -6.89
CA ALA A 440 9.49 -8.32 -8.06
C ALA A 440 8.19 -9.11 -8.24
N THR A 441 7.75 -9.31 -9.49
CA THR A 441 6.66 -10.25 -9.78
C THR A 441 7.02 -11.66 -9.31
N VAL A 442 6.03 -12.49 -9.02
CA VAL A 442 6.24 -13.87 -8.59
C VAL A 442 7.11 -14.63 -9.58
N ASP A 443 6.94 -14.42 -10.89
CA ASP A 443 7.76 -15.06 -11.94
C ASP A 443 9.25 -14.67 -11.90
N THR A 444 9.57 -13.47 -11.40
CA THR A 444 10.96 -12.94 -11.38
C THR A 444 11.56 -12.84 -9.98
N LEU A 445 10.75 -13.09 -8.95
CA LEU A 445 11.17 -13.06 -7.56
C LEU A 445 12.19 -14.18 -7.30
N THR A 446 13.34 -13.80 -6.76
CA THR A 446 14.41 -14.75 -6.45
C THR A 446 14.44 -15.07 -4.95
N PRO A 447 14.96 -16.24 -4.54
CA PRO A 447 15.16 -16.56 -3.13
C PRO A 447 15.95 -15.50 -2.35
N ARG A 448 16.91 -14.83 -3.02
CA ARG A 448 17.70 -13.73 -2.44
C ARG A 448 16.87 -12.47 -2.19
N ARG A 449 15.99 -12.08 -3.12
CA ARG A 449 15.08 -10.94 -2.93
C ARG A 449 14.02 -11.23 -1.86
N LEU A 450 13.58 -12.48 -1.75
CA LEU A 450 12.72 -12.93 -0.67
C LEU A 450 13.43 -12.84 0.69
N ASP A 451 14.67 -13.37 0.76
CA ASP A 451 15.52 -13.35 1.96
C ASP A 451 15.78 -11.94 2.49
N ALA A 452 16.09 -11.00 1.58
CA ALA A 452 16.37 -9.61 1.90
C ALA A 452 15.23 -8.91 2.64
N VAL A 453 13.97 -9.27 2.34
CA VAL A 453 12.78 -8.68 2.96
C VAL A 453 12.38 -9.41 4.25
N LEU A 454 12.45 -10.75 4.25
CA LEU A 454 12.13 -11.55 5.43
C LEU A 454 13.07 -11.27 6.59
N ARG A 455 14.37 -11.09 6.32
CA ARG A 455 15.39 -10.96 7.37
C ARG A 455 15.15 -9.81 8.36
N PRO A 456 15.04 -8.53 7.93
CA PRO A 456 14.82 -7.43 8.86
C PRO A 456 13.42 -7.36 9.46
N LYS A 457 12.45 -8.15 8.97
CA LYS A 457 11.06 -8.18 9.45
C LYS A 457 10.78 -9.43 10.28
N VAL A 458 10.79 -10.59 9.63
CA VAL A 458 10.37 -11.86 10.21
C VAL A 458 11.38 -12.34 11.25
N ASP A 459 12.66 -12.51 10.89
CA ASP A 459 13.65 -13.04 11.84
C ASP A 459 13.77 -12.12 13.05
N ALA A 460 13.81 -10.81 12.81
CA ALA A 460 13.86 -9.80 13.86
C ALA A 460 12.64 -9.88 14.80
N ALA A 461 11.42 -9.98 14.26
CA ALA A 461 10.21 -10.10 15.07
C ALA A 461 10.15 -11.41 15.86
N LEU A 462 10.62 -12.53 15.30
CA LEU A 462 10.74 -13.81 15.99
C LEU A 462 11.76 -13.75 17.13
N HIS A 463 12.94 -13.16 16.90
CA HIS A 463 13.93 -12.97 17.96
C HIS A 463 13.40 -12.06 19.07
N LEU A 464 12.75 -10.93 18.73
CA LEU A 464 12.11 -10.06 19.71
C LEU A 464 11.02 -10.80 20.50
N HIS A 465 10.23 -11.63 19.82
CA HIS A 465 9.19 -12.43 20.46
C HIS A 465 9.79 -13.39 21.50
N ASP A 466 10.88 -14.07 21.16
CA ASP A 466 11.59 -15.00 22.05
C ASP A 466 12.23 -14.31 23.26
N LEU A 467 12.84 -13.15 23.04
CA LEU A 467 13.59 -12.43 24.07
C LEU A 467 12.69 -11.59 24.99
N ILE A 468 11.49 -11.21 24.52
CA ILE A 468 10.58 -10.30 25.23
C ILE A 468 9.26 -11.00 25.54
N ARG A 469 9.25 -11.64 26.72
CA ARG A 469 8.17 -12.49 27.26
C ARG A 469 7.40 -11.86 28.41
N ASP A 470 7.68 -10.61 28.75
CA ASP A 470 6.91 -9.88 29.77
C ASP A 470 5.47 -9.67 29.26
N PRO A 471 4.43 -10.15 29.98
CA PRO A 471 3.04 -9.99 29.58
C PRO A 471 2.57 -8.52 29.58
N ASP A 472 3.21 -7.64 30.34
CA ASP A 472 2.83 -6.22 30.41
C ASP A 472 3.49 -5.38 29.31
N CYS A 473 4.55 -5.90 28.67
CA CYS A 473 5.28 -5.22 27.59
C CYS A 473 4.43 -5.10 26.33
N ALA A 474 4.12 -3.88 25.92
CA ALA A 474 3.41 -3.64 24.65
C ALA A 474 4.30 -4.02 23.46
N PHE A 475 3.86 -4.94 22.61
CA PHE A 475 4.64 -5.42 21.47
C PHE A 475 3.94 -5.03 20.16
N VAL A 476 4.46 -4.02 19.47
CA VAL A 476 3.85 -3.44 18.27
C VAL A 476 4.72 -3.74 17.06
N VAL A 477 4.16 -4.38 16.03
CA VAL A 477 4.87 -4.67 14.78
C VAL A 477 4.24 -3.90 13.62
N PHE A 478 5.08 -3.25 12.81
CA PHE A 478 4.64 -2.52 11.62
C PHE A 478 4.58 -3.49 10.45
N SER A 479 3.36 -3.90 10.15
CA SER A 479 2.98 -4.71 9.00
C SER A 479 2.54 -3.80 7.84
N SER A 480 1.90 -4.35 6.82
CA SER A 480 1.34 -3.60 5.71
C SER A 480 0.06 -4.22 5.17
N VAL A 481 -0.85 -3.38 4.65
CA VAL A 481 -2.03 -3.85 3.92
C VAL A 481 -1.70 -4.82 2.79
N ALA A 482 -0.50 -4.75 2.20
CA ALA A 482 -0.03 -5.68 1.18
C ALA A 482 -0.07 -7.15 1.66
N GLY A 483 0.16 -7.39 2.96
CA GLY A 483 0.02 -8.73 3.57
C GLY A 483 -1.43 -9.22 3.61
N LEU A 484 -2.41 -8.32 3.63
CA LEU A 484 -3.84 -8.63 3.70
C LEU A 484 -4.50 -8.71 2.31
N THR A 485 -4.16 -7.79 1.41
CA THR A 485 -4.76 -7.69 0.08
C THR A 485 -4.04 -8.52 -0.97
N GLY A 486 -2.71 -8.65 -0.87
CA GLY A 486 -1.86 -9.18 -1.93
C GLY A 486 -1.69 -8.17 -3.06
N ASN A 487 -0.52 -7.53 -3.13
CA ASN A 487 -0.21 -6.61 -4.22
C ASN A 487 0.68 -7.31 -5.25
N ALA A 488 0.39 -7.10 -6.54
CA ALA A 488 1.26 -7.57 -7.62
C ALA A 488 2.66 -6.97 -7.46
N GLY A 489 3.69 -7.78 -7.64
CA GLY A 489 5.09 -7.40 -7.46
C GLY A 489 5.60 -7.42 -6.01
N GLN A 490 4.76 -7.78 -5.03
CA GLN A 490 5.09 -7.67 -3.60
C GLN A 490 5.00 -9.00 -2.84
N GLY A 491 5.19 -10.14 -3.51
CA GLY A 491 5.03 -11.46 -2.88
C GLY A 491 5.92 -11.69 -1.65
N ASN A 492 7.17 -11.24 -1.68
CA ASN A 492 8.09 -11.29 -0.52
C ASN A 492 7.65 -10.38 0.63
N TYR A 493 7.19 -9.17 0.32
CA TYR A 493 6.73 -8.19 1.30
C TYR A 493 5.40 -8.63 1.93
N ALA A 494 4.45 -9.12 1.13
CA ALA A 494 3.19 -9.68 1.61
C ALA A 494 3.43 -10.90 2.51
N ALA A 495 4.34 -11.80 2.13
CA ALA A 495 4.76 -12.94 2.96
C ALA A 495 5.30 -12.49 4.32
N ALA A 496 6.22 -11.53 4.35
CA ALA A 496 6.82 -11.03 5.58
C ALA A 496 5.77 -10.43 6.53
N ASN A 497 4.85 -9.62 5.99
CA ASN A 497 3.83 -8.93 6.77
C ASN A 497 2.75 -9.90 7.28
N ALA A 498 2.36 -10.91 6.51
CA ALA A 498 1.42 -11.95 6.96
C ALA A 498 1.97 -12.74 8.17
N VAL A 499 3.29 -12.96 8.25
CA VAL A 499 3.91 -13.58 9.43
C VAL A 499 3.84 -12.68 10.65
N LEU A 500 4.04 -11.36 10.49
CA LEU A 500 3.89 -10.40 11.60
C LEU A 500 2.46 -10.39 12.13
N ASP A 501 1.47 -10.48 11.24
CA ASP A 501 0.05 -10.55 11.58
C ASP A 501 -0.25 -11.83 12.38
N ALA A 502 0.22 -12.99 11.92
CA ALA A 502 0.07 -14.26 12.62
C ALA A 502 0.81 -14.27 13.97
N LEU A 503 2.02 -13.69 14.04
CA LEU A 503 2.78 -13.57 15.28
C LEU A 503 2.06 -12.72 16.34
N ALA A 504 1.35 -11.66 15.94
CA ALA A 504 0.58 -10.84 16.87
C ALA A 504 -0.62 -11.61 17.47
N HIS A 505 -1.24 -12.50 16.70
CA HIS A 505 -2.24 -13.44 17.21
C HIS A 505 -1.61 -14.49 18.14
N HIS A 506 -0.54 -15.14 17.71
CA HIS A 506 0.19 -16.14 18.49
C HIS A 506 0.67 -15.59 19.85
N ARG A 507 1.12 -14.34 19.90
CA ARG A 507 1.47 -13.70 21.18
C ARG A 507 0.28 -13.61 22.13
N ARG A 508 -0.90 -13.25 21.64
CA ARG A 508 -2.10 -13.13 22.47
C ARG A 508 -2.59 -14.45 23.02
N THR A 509 -2.49 -15.54 22.25
CA THR A 509 -2.89 -16.87 22.72
C THR A 509 -2.00 -17.36 23.88
N LEU A 510 -0.75 -16.86 23.94
CA LEU A 510 0.16 -17.05 25.07
C LEU A 510 -0.06 -16.08 26.24
N GLY A 511 -1.07 -15.22 26.18
CA GLY A 511 -1.32 -14.18 27.19
C GLY A 511 -0.34 -13.00 27.14
N LEU A 512 0.46 -12.89 26.08
CA LEU A 512 1.35 -11.76 25.86
C LEU A 512 0.67 -10.67 25.03
N ARG A 513 1.01 -9.41 25.28
CA ARG A 513 0.58 -8.32 24.40
C ARG A 513 1.29 -8.40 23.05
N GLY A 514 0.55 -8.10 21.99
CA GLY A 514 1.00 -8.05 20.61
C GLY A 514 0.05 -7.16 19.82
N VAL A 515 0.48 -6.44 18.81
CA VAL A 515 -0.43 -5.81 17.83
C VAL A 515 0.33 -5.63 16.53
N SER A 516 -0.26 -6.14 15.45
CA SER A 516 0.23 -5.91 14.10
C SER A 516 -0.56 -4.78 13.46
N LEU A 517 0.15 -3.77 12.97
CA LEU A 517 -0.43 -2.63 12.28
C LEU A 517 -0.14 -2.75 10.79
N ALA A 518 -1.11 -3.27 10.04
CA ALA A 518 -1.06 -3.42 8.59
C ALA A 518 -1.27 -2.06 7.91
N TRP A 519 -0.24 -1.22 7.92
CA TRP A 519 -0.31 0.15 7.42
C TRP A 519 -0.59 0.25 5.92
N GLY A 520 -1.41 1.24 5.56
CA GLY A 520 -1.41 1.83 4.22
C GLY A 520 -0.12 2.62 3.95
N LEU A 521 0.01 3.20 2.76
CA LEU A 521 1.15 4.05 2.41
C LEU A 521 1.17 5.30 3.30
N TRP A 522 2.34 5.66 3.83
CA TRP A 522 2.56 6.94 4.50
C TRP A 522 3.13 7.95 3.51
N GLU A 523 2.69 9.20 3.60
CA GLU A 523 3.39 10.32 2.97
C GLU A 523 4.79 10.40 3.59
N SER A 524 5.83 10.42 2.77
CA SER A 524 7.19 10.62 3.25
C SER A 524 8.11 11.09 2.14
N GLU A 525 8.98 12.04 2.46
CA GLU A 525 10.10 12.47 1.60
C GLU A 525 11.29 11.51 1.70
N ASP A 526 11.35 10.69 2.77
CA ASP A 526 12.40 9.69 3.03
C ASP A 526 11.81 8.28 3.29
N GLY A 527 12.47 7.21 2.83
CA GLY A 527 12.12 5.83 3.20
C GLY A 527 11.30 5.09 2.12
N MET A 528 10.55 4.05 2.50
CA MET A 528 9.93 3.14 1.50
C MET A 528 8.99 3.85 0.51
N GLY A 529 8.34 4.94 0.91
CA GLY A 529 7.46 5.73 0.03
C GLY A 529 8.17 6.68 -0.91
N SER A 530 9.45 7.00 -0.68
CA SER A 530 10.19 8.00 -1.47
C SER A 530 10.77 7.45 -2.78
N GLU A 531 10.78 6.13 -2.97
CA GLU A 531 11.28 5.45 -4.18
C GLU A 531 10.15 5.10 -5.19
N LEU A 532 8.91 5.48 -4.89
CA LEU A 532 7.75 5.16 -5.73
C LEU A 532 7.77 5.94 -7.05
N SER A 533 7.56 5.24 -8.16
CA SER A 533 7.38 5.86 -9.47
C SER A 533 6.01 6.52 -9.59
N THR A 534 5.82 7.36 -10.62
CA THR A 534 4.50 7.90 -10.97
C THR A 534 3.48 6.79 -11.22
N ALA A 535 3.90 5.68 -11.86
CA ALA A 535 3.04 4.52 -12.10
C ALA A 535 2.59 3.85 -10.80
N ASP A 536 3.48 3.73 -9.81
CA ASP A 536 3.14 3.19 -8.49
C ASP A 536 2.10 4.04 -7.77
N LEU A 537 2.24 5.36 -7.81
CA LEU A 537 1.27 6.29 -7.22
C LEU A 537 -0.10 6.20 -7.90
N ILE A 538 -0.13 6.06 -9.23
CA ILE A 538 -1.37 5.85 -9.99
C ILE A 538 -2.02 4.53 -9.59
N ARG A 539 -1.26 3.43 -9.49
CA ARG A 539 -1.76 2.11 -9.06
C ARG A 539 -2.35 2.17 -7.65
N ILE A 540 -1.68 2.85 -6.72
CA ILE A 540 -2.17 3.03 -5.35
C ILE A 540 -3.49 3.80 -5.36
N LYS A 541 -3.57 4.91 -6.10
CA LYS A 541 -4.81 5.70 -6.22
C LYS A 541 -5.96 4.90 -6.81
N ARG A 542 -5.70 4.06 -7.82
CA ARG A 542 -6.68 3.18 -8.47
C ARG A 542 -7.16 2.03 -7.57
N SER A 543 -6.33 1.56 -6.65
CA SER A 543 -6.73 0.55 -5.66
C SER A 543 -7.57 1.12 -4.51
N GLY A 544 -7.93 2.42 -4.58
CA GLY A 544 -8.72 3.12 -3.57
C GLY A 544 -7.91 3.60 -2.38
N PHE A 545 -6.67 3.14 -2.20
CA PHE A 545 -5.79 3.61 -1.14
C PHE A 545 -5.23 4.99 -1.46
N ALA A 546 -4.96 5.75 -0.40
CA ALA A 546 -4.27 7.03 -0.49
C ALA A 546 -3.15 7.09 0.56
N PRO A 547 -2.10 7.89 0.31
CA PRO A 547 -1.10 8.21 1.32
C PRO A 547 -1.75 8.79 2.59
N LEU A 548 -1.29 8.31 3.75
CA LEU A 548 -1.59 8.81 5.08
C LEU A 548 -0.62 9.94 5.43
N GLY A 549 -1.14 11.10 5.80
CA GLY A 549 -0.31 12.14 6.40
C GLY A 549 0.22 11.72 7.76
N HIS A 550 1.35 12.28 8.19
CA HIS A 550 2.01 11.93 9.45
C HIS A 550 1.07 12.02 10.67
N ASP A 551 0.32 13.11 10.82
CA ASP A 551 -0.60 13.31 11.95
C ASP A 551 -1.75 12.30 11.95
N GLN A 552 -2.24 11.92 10.76
CA GLN A 552 -3.28 10.90 10.60
C GLN A 552 -2.75 9.54 11.04
N GLY A 553 -1.56 9.17 10.56
CA GLY A 553 -0.91 7.91 10.93
C GLY A 553 -0.62 7.83 12.44
N LEU A 554 -0.10 8.89 13.05
CA LEU A 554 0.15 8.94 14.50
C LEU A 554 -1.14 8.87 15.33
N THR A 555 -2.23 9.50 14.87
CA THR A 555 -3.54 9.40 15.53
C THR A 555 -4.08 7.97 15.47
N LEU A 556 -3.94 7.30 14.33
CA LEU A 556 -4.34 5.90 14.17
C LEU A 556 -3.45 4.95 14.98
N PHE A 557 -2.16 5.25 15.13
CA PHE A 557 -1.26 4.50 16.00
C PHE A 557 -1.76 4.53 17.45
N ASP A 558 -2.07 5.72 17.99
CA ASP A 558 -2.63 5.87 19.34
C ASP A 558 -3.94 5.10 19.52
N ALA A 559 -4.82 5.18 18.53
CA ALA A 559 -6.10 4.51 18.53
C ALA A 559 -5.96 2.97 18.53
N ALA A 560 -5.00 2.44 17.77
CA ALA A 560 -4.76 1.01 17.70
C ALA A 560 -4.20 0.45 19.01
N LEU A 561 -3.39 1.21 19.75
CA LEU A 561 -2.86 0.82 21.06
C LEU A 561 -3.90 0.69 22.17
N ALA A 562 -5.10 1.26 21.98
CA ALA A 562 -6.18 1.21 22.95
C ALA A 562 -7.09 -0.02 22.77
N GLY A 563 -6.91 -0.80 21.69
CA GLY A 563 -7.78 -1.93 21.36
C GLY A 563 -7.22 -3.31 21.67
N ASP A 564 -8.13 -4.29 21.68
CA ASP A 564 -7.81 -5.70 21.91
C ASP A 564 -7.52 -6.47 20.60
N GLU A 565 -7.71 -5.82 19.45
CA GLU A 565 -7.55 -6.43 18.12
C GLU A 565 -6.10 -6.73 17.78
N ALA A 566 -5.85 -7.94 17.28
CA ALA A 566 -4.49 -8.39 17.00
C ALA A 566 -3.87 -7.86 15.74
N VAL A 567 -4.71 -7.67 14.74
CA VAL A 567 -4.31 -7.14 13.46
C VAL A 567 -5.29 -6.04 13.12
N LEU A 568 -4.77 -4.82 13.04
CA LEU A 568 -5.49 -3.66 12.58
C LEU A 568 -4.83 -3.16 11.32
N ALA A 569 -5.62 -2.69 10.37
CA ALA A 569 -5.15 -2.04 9.15
C ALA A 569 -5.50 -0.56 9.21
N PRO A 570 -4.56 0.31 9.65
CA PRO A 570 -4.76 1.73 9.63
C PRO A 570 -4.48 2.28 8.23
N VAL A 571 -5.52 2.85 7.61
CA VAL A 571 -5.51 3.19 6.18
C VAL A 571 -6.24 4.49 5.92
N ARG A 572 -5.88 5.12 4.80
CA ARG A 572 -6.74 6.08 4.12
C ARG A 572 -7.31 5.41 2.88
N LEU A 573 -8.60 5.11 2.90
CA LEU A 573 -9.29 4.35 1.86
C LEU A 573 -10.45 5.16 1.30
N ASN A 574 -10.40 5.46 0.00
CA ASN A 574 -11.52 5.99 -0.74
C ASN A 574 -12.37 4.85 -1.29
N GLU A 575 -13.35 4.43 -0.50
CA GLU A 575 -14.24 3.31 -0.86
C GLU A 575 -14.97 3.53 -2.19
N SER A 576 -15.35 4.77 -2.52
CA SER A 576 -15.99 5.06 -3.81
C SER A 576 -15.08 4.82 -5.03
N ALA A 577 -13.76 4.72 -4.83
CA ALA A 577 -12.80 4.40 -5.88
C ALA A 577 -12.54 2.90 -6.02
N LEU A 578 -13.07 2.05 -5.11
CA LEU A 578 -13.03 0.60 -5.24
C LEU A 578 -14.00 0.14 -6.34
N THR A 579 -13.54 0.23 -7.58
CA THR A 579 -14.31 -0.13 -8.77
C THR A 579 -13.51 -1.10 -9.65
N GLY A 580 -14.21 -1.94 -10.40
CA GLY A 580 -13.57 -2.96 -11.26
C GLY A 580 -13.01 -4.14 -10.46
N ASP A 581 -11.75 -4.48 -10.69
CA ASP A 581 -11.04 -5.59 -10.02
C ASP A 581 -10.66 -5.24 -8.59
N VAL A 582 -11.66 -5.24 -7.70
CA VAL A 582 -11.48 -5.03 -6.27
C VAL A 582 -10.92 -6.30 -5.62
N PRO A 583 -9.85 -6.22 -4.80
CA PRO A 583 -9.38 -7.36 -4.02
C PRO A 583 -10.52 -7.99 -3.23
N PRO A 584 -10.70 -9.33 -3.25
CA PRO A 584 -11.85 -9.99 -2.62
C PRO A 584 -12.06 -9.64 -1.15
N VAL A 585 -10.97 -9.38 -0.42
CA VAL A 585 -11.01 -8.96 0.98
C VAL A 585 -11.64 -7.57 1.18
N LEU A 586 -11.60 -6.69 0.17
CA LEU A 586 -12.21 -5.35 0.20
C LEU A 586 -13.64 -5.31 -0.36
N ALA A 587 -14.15 -6.43 -0.88
CA ALA A 587 -15.42 -6.46 -1.62
C ALA A 587 -16.61 -5.88 -0.85
N ASP A 588 -16.66 -6.05 0.47
CA ASP A 588 -17.76 -5.56 1.32
C ASP A 588 -17.67 -4.04 1.61
N LEU A 589 -16.51 -3.42 1.34
CA LEU A 589 -16.30 -1.97 1.43
C LEU A 589 -16.49 -1.29 0.07
N ALA A 590 -16.48 -2.05 -1.03
CA ALA A 590 -16.74 -1.49 -2.34
C ALA A 590 -18.19 -0.99 -2.43
N PRO A 591 -18.47 0.07 -3.22
CA PRO A 591 -19.82 0.53 -3.45
C PRO A 591 -20.63 -0.62 -4.05
N ALA A 592 -21.92 -0.70 -3.70
CA ALA A 592 -22.81 -1.69 -4.30
C ALA A 592 -22.69 -1.58 -5.82
N ALA A 593 -22.21 -2.65 -6.46
CA ALA A 593 -22.08 -2.68 -7.90
C ALA A 593 -23.48 -2.44 -8.48
N THR A 594 -23.68 -1.31 -9.16
CA THR A 594 -24.82 -1.22 -10.08
C THR A 594 -24.68 -2.39 -11.04
N PRO A 595 -25.69 -3.27 -11.17
CA PRO A 595 -25.62 -4.40 -12.08
C PRO A 595 -25.32 -3.85 -13.47
N ARG A 596 -24.06 -4.01 -13.90
CA ARG A 596 -23.72 -3.81 -15.30
C ARG A 596 -24.49 -4.89 -16.04
N PRO A 597 -25.28 -4.55 -17.08
CA PRO A 597 -25.78 -5.58 -17.97
C PRO A 597 -24.61 -6.46 -18.38
N ALA A 598 -24.79 -7.79 -18.37
CA ALA A 598 -23.79 -8.74 -18.81
C ALA A 598 -23.18 -8.21 -20.12
N THR A 599 -21.88 -7.98 -20.14
CA THR A 599 -21.18 -7.25 -21.20
C THR A 599 -21.42 -7.93 -22.55
N THR A 600 -22.39 -7.41 -23.30
CA THR A 600 -22.47 -7.49 -24.76
C THR A 600 -21.48 -6.52 -25.43
N ASP A 601 -20.56 -5.95 -24.65
CA ASP A 601 -19.64 -4.87 -25.02
C ASP A 601 -18.17 -5.32 -24.94
N THR A 602 -17.91 -6.61 -25.17
CA THR A 602 -16.55 -7.11 -25.38
C THR A 602 -16.06 -6.64 -26.75
N LEU A 603 -14.74 -6.49 -26.93
CA LEU A 603 -14.17 -6.14 -28.22
C LEU A 603 -14.65 -7.11 -29.31
N ARG A 604 -14.81 -8.40 -28.97
CA ARG A 604 -15.37 -9.42 -29.86
C ARG A 604 -16.80 -9.11 -30.30
N ALA A 605 -17.68 -8.72 -29.38
CA ALA A 605 -19.06 -8.33 -29.71
C ALA A 605 -19.11 -7.03 -30.52
N ARG A 606 -18.19 -6.09 -30.27
CA ARG A 606 -18.05 -4.84 -31.04
C ARG A 606 -17.59 -5.11 -32.47
N LEU A 607 -16.57 -5.96 -32.65
CA LEU A 607 -16.07 -6.38 -33.96
C LEU A 607 -17.13 -7.12 -34.78
N ALA A 608 -17.94 -7.97 -34.15
CA ALA A 608 -19.02 -8.68 -34.86
C ALA A 608 -20.07 -7.75 -35.51
N ASN A 609 -20.15 -6.49 -35.07
CA ASN A 609 -21.09 -5.49 -35.58
C ASN A 609 -20.43 -4.39 -36.43
N LEU A 610 -19.10 -4.46 -36.66
CA LEU A 610 -18.35 -3.50 -37.46
C LEU A 610 -18.04 -4.08 -38.86
N PRO A 611 -17.82 -3.23 -39.88
CA PRO A 611 -17.23 -3.66 -41.13
C PRO A 611 -15.77 -4.08 -40.93
N ASP A 612 -15.31 -5.11 -41.66
CA ASP A 612 -13.93 -5.62 -41.55
C ASP A 612 -12.85 -4.54 -41.69
N ALA A 613 -13.10 -3.51 -42.51
CA ALA A 613 -12.18 -2.39 -42.73
C ALA A 613 -11.96 -1.51 -41.47
N GLU A 614 -12.86 -1.57 -40.49
CA GLU A 614 -12.80 -0.77 -39.25
C GLU A 614 -12.25 -1.58 -38.06
N HIS A 615 -12.01 -2.88 -38.25
CA HIS A 615 -11.60 -3.78 -37.16
C HIS A 615 -10.23 -3.42 -36.58
N ASP A 616 -9.24 -3.14 -37.44
CA ASP A 616 -7.88 -2.82 -36.98
C ASP A 616 -7.86 -1.54 -36.13
N GLY A 617 -8.66 -0.54 -36.51
CA GLY A 617 -8.84 0.68 -35.73
C GLY A 617 -9.48 0.43 -34.37
N ALA A 618 -10.52 -0.41 -34.30
CA ALA A 618 -11.18 -0.75 -33.05
C ALA A 618 -10.28 -1.55 -32.08
N VAL A 619 -9.44 -2.45 -32.61
CA VAL A 619 -8.47 -3.19 -31.79
C VAL A 619 -7.36 -2.27 -31.30
N LEU A 620 -6.85 -1.36 -32.14
CA LEU A 620 -5.85 -0.37 -31.74
C LEU A 620 -6.39 0.58 -30.66
N GLU A 621 -7.62 1.06 -30.82
CA GLU A 621 -8.31 1.86 -29.81
C GLU A 621 -8.40 1.10 -28.47
N CYS A 622 -8.76 -0.18 -28.50
CA CYS A 622 -8.80 -1.02 -27.29
C CYS A 622 -7.42 -1.10 -26.60
N VAL A 623 -6.34 -1.25 -27.37
CA VAL A 623 -4.97 -1.29 -26.84
C VAL A 623 -4.57 0.05 -26.22
N ARG A 624 -4.83 1.17 -26.92
CA ARG A 624 -4.52 2.52 -26.43
C ARG A 624 -5.34 2.86 -25.19
N ASN A 625 -6.61 2.48 -25.13
CA ASN A 625 -7.47 2.65 -23.94
C ASN A 625 -6.91 1.90 -22.73
N ALA A 626 -6.50 0.64 -22.92
CA ALA A 626 -5.92 -0.16 -21.86
C ALA A 626 -4.57 0.42 -21.39
N ALA A 627 -3.72 0.84 -22.32
CA ALA A 627 -2.43 1.45 -22.02
C ALA A 627 -2.56 2.79 -21.29
N ALA A 628 -3.44 3.68 -21.75
CA ALA A 628 -3.73 4.96 -21.10
C ALA A 628 -4.24 4.76 -19.67
N THR A 629 -5.09 3.75 -19.46
CA THR A 629 -5.60 3.40 -18.13
C THR A 629 -4.48 2.95 -17.18
N VAL A 630 -3.54 2.12 -17.66
CA VAL A 630 -2.41 1.63 -16.85
C VAL A 630 -1.42 2.75 -16.55
N LEU A 631 -1.09 3.57 -17.54
CA LEU A 631 -0.11 4.66 -17.43
C LEU A 631 -0.68 5.95 -16.83
N GLY A 632 -2.00 6.02 -16.63
CA GLY A 632 -2.70 7.16 -16.03
C GLY A 632 -2.84 8.39 -16.94
N TYR A 633 -2.92 8.19 -18.25
CA TYR A 633 -3.25 9.26 -19.20
C TYR A 633 -4.76 9.54 -19.19
N ASP A 634 -5.13 10.82 -19.32
CA ASP A 634 -6.52 11.25 -19.38
C ASP A 634 -7.19 10.88 -20.72
N SER A 635 -6.39 10.78 -21.80
CA SER A 635 -6.86 10.38 -23.12
C SER A 635 -6.04 9.22 -23.72
N PRO A 636 -6.69 8.23 -24.36
CA PRO A 636 -6.03 7.23 -25.22
C PRO A 636 -5.24 7.85 -26.37
N ASP A 637 -5.62 9.04 -26.81
CA ASP A 637 -4.93 9.77 -27.90
C ASP A 637 -3.52 10.22 -27.51
N ASP A 638 -3.24 10.33 -26.20
CA ASP A 638 -1.91 10.67 -25.69
C ASP A 638 -0.92 9.49 -25.78
N ILE A 639 -1.41 8.28 -26.08
CA ILE A 639 -0.57 7.10 -26.33
C ILE A 639 -0.22 7.03 -27.80
N ASP A 640 1.03 7.32 -28.15
CA ASP A 640 1.54 7.20 -29.52
C ASP A 640 1.54 5.72 -29.97
N PRO A 641 0.85 5.37 -31.08
CA PRO A 641 0.69 3.98 -31.52
C PRO A 641 2.00 3.30 -31.95
N ASP A 642 3.01 4.07 -32.35
CA ASP A 642 4.29 3.55 -32.86
C ASP A 642 5.40 3.61 -31.80
N ARG A 643 5.10 4.14 -30.61
CA ARG A 643 6.08 4.29 -29.53
C ARG A 643 6.07 3.06 -28.62
N GLU A 644 7.26 2.60 -28.28
CA GLU A 644 7.42 1.41 -27.43
C GLU A 644 6.94 1.66 -26.00
N PHE A 645 6.19 0.71 -25.44
CA PHE A 645 5.59 0.81 -24.11
C PHE A 645 6.59 1.11 -22.98
N HIS A 646 7.80 0.54 -23.05
CA HIS A 646 8.83 0.76 -22.02
C HIS A 646 9.34 2.22 -22.01
N THR A 647 9.35 2.89 -23.17
CA THR A 647 9.80 4.29 -23.28
C THR A 647 8.79 5.30 -22.75
N VAL A 648 7.54 4.87 -22.56
CA VAL A 648 6.46 5.66 -21.94
C VAL A 648 6.19 5.25 -20.49
N GLY A 649 7.07 4.40 -19.91
CA GLY A 649 7.06 4.09 -18.48
C GLY A 649 6.30 2.81 -18.10
N LEU A 650 5.97 1.94 -19.06
CA LEU A 650 5.40 0.63 -18.74
C LEU A 650 6.48 -0.31 -18.21
N ASP A 651 6.34 -0.75 -16.96
CA ASP A 651 7.23 -1.71 -16.30
C ASP A 651 6.64 -3.14 -16.31
N SER A 652 7.29 -4.08 -15.62
CA SER A 652 6.81 -5.48 -15.56
C SER A 652 5.44 -5.63 -14.89
N ILE A 653 5.08 -4.78 -13.92
CA ILE A 653 3.77 -4.83 -13.26
C ILE A 653 2.72 -4.18 -14.16
N GLY A 654 3.06 -3.07 -14.82
CA GLY A 654 2.25 -2.42 -15.85
C GLY A 654 1.96 -3.34 -17.02
N ASN A 655 2.93 -4.15 -17.47
CA ASN A 655 2.72 -5.17 -18.50
C ASN A 655 1.67 -6.20 -18.09
N LEU A 656 1.71 -6.66 -16.84
CA LEU A 656 0.74 -7.59 -16.31
C LEU A 656 -0.66 -6.95 -16.23
N GLU A 657 -0.74 -5.70 -15.77
CA GLU A 657 -2.01 -4.98 -15.74
C GLU A 657 -2.57 -4.74 -17.14
N LEU A 658 -1.73 -4.39 -18.11
CA LEU A 658 -2.14 -4.20 -19.51
C LEU A 658 -2.68 -5.51 -20.09
N SER A 659 -1.94 -6.60 -19.91
CA SER A 659 -2.35 -7.94 -20.34
C SER A 659 -3.69 -8.36 -19.73
N ARG A 660 -3.91 -8.04 -18.45
CA ARG A 660 -5.19 -8.28 -17.76
C ARG A 660 -6.34 -7.45 -18.34
N HIS A 661 -6.17 -6.14 -18.53
CA HIS A 661 -7.22 -5.29 -19.11
C HIS A 661 -7.58 -5.76 -20.53
N LEU A 662 -6.58 -6.14 -21.32
CA LEU A 662 -6.77 -6.66 -22.68
C LEU A 662 -7.45 -8.03 -22.66
N SER A 663 -7.08 -8.93 -21.76
CA SER A 663 -7.73 -10.23 -21.59
C SER A 663 -9.21 -10.06 -21.25
N ALA A 664 -9.55 -9.14 -20.36
CA ALA A 664 -10.93 -8.81 -20.01
C ALA A 664 -11.72 -8.23 -21.19
N ALA A 665 -11.10 -7.35 -21.99
CA ALA A 665 -11.75 -6.73 -23.14
C ALA A 665 -11.94 -7.69 -24.33
N THR A 666 -10.98 -8.60 -24.53
CA THR A 666 -10.94 -9.51 -25.71
C THR A 666 -11.54 -10.88 -25.44
N GLY A 667 -11.62 -11.30 -24.18
CA GLY A 667 -11.92 -12.68 -23.77
C GLY A 667 -10.79 -13.66 -24.09
N LEU A 668 -9.60 -13.19 -24.50
CA LEU A 668 -8.41 -14.00 -24.72
C LEU A 668 -7.64 -14.18 -23.41
N ARG A 669 -6.79 -15.21 -23.35
CA ARG A 669 -5.76 -15.31 -22.30
C ARG A 669 -4.45 -14.81 -22.87
N LEU A 670 -3.98 -13.70 -22.35
CA LEU A 670 -2.76 -13.06 -22.81
C LEU A 670 -1.66 -13.24 -21.75
N PRO A 671 -0.43 -13.65 -22.13
CA PRO A 671 0.69 -13.68 -21.19
C PRO A 671 1.10 -12.26 -20.79
N ALA A 672 1.75 -12.11 -19.63
CA ALA A 672 2.32 -10.83 -19.20
C ALA A 672 3.54 -10.40 -20.02
N THR A 673 4.13 -11.32 -20.79
CA THR A 673 5.29 -11.07 -21.66
C THR A 673 4.95 -10.52 -23.03
N LEU A 674 3.65 -10.35 -23.33
CA LEU A 674 3.15 -9.98 -24.66
C LEU A 674 3.78 -8.70 -25.22
N THR A 675 4.09 -7.74 -24.34
CA THR A 675 4.70 -6.45 -24.71
C THR A 675 6.19 -6.54 -25.00
N PHE A 676 6.86 -7.67 -24.71
CA PHE A 676 8.23 -7.91 -25.15
C PHE A 676 8.26 -8.37 -26.61
N ASP A 677 7.31 -9.23 -27.00
CA ASP A 677 7.18 -9.72 -28.37
C ASP A 677 6.48 -8.71 -29.29
N HIS A 678 5.64 -7.85 -28.71
CA HIS A 678 4.87 -6.80 -29.39
C HIS A 678 5.04 -5.45 -28.66
N PRO A 679 6.14 -4.72 -28.93
CA PRO A 679 6.59 -3.62 -28.08
C PRO A 679 5.80 -2.31 -28.24
N THR A 680 5.04 -2.15 -29.33
CA THR A 680 4.23 -0.95 -29.60
C THR A 680 2.73 -1.26 -29.55
N PRO A 681 1.87 -0.26 -29.27
CA PRO A 681 0.42 -0.42 -29.37
C PRO A 681 -0.05 -0.96 -30.73
N ALA A 682 0.56 -0.51 -31.83
CA ALA A 682 0.22 -0.96 -33.19
C ALA A 682 0.58 -2.44 -33.44
N ASP A 683 1.77 -2.87 -33.02
CA ASP A 683 2.21 -4.27 -33.14
C ASP A 683 1.31 -5.19 -32.32
N LEU A 684 0.99 -4.75 -31.10
CA LEU A 684 0.14 -5.49 -30.19
C LEU A 684 -1.29 -5.61 -30.72
N ALA A 685 -1.86 -4.52 -31.26
CA ALA A 685 -3.18 -4.55 -31.88
C ALA A 685 -3.24 -5.54 -33.06
N SER A 686 -2.20 -5.56 -33.90
CA SER A 686 -2.08 -6.49 -35.02
C SER A 686 -2.00 -7.95 -34.56
N HIS A 687 -1.31 -8.22 -33.46
CA HIS A 687 -1.26 -9.56 -32.88
C HIS A 687 -2.61 -10.01 -32.29
N LEU A 688 -3.27 -9.15 -31.51
CA LEU A 688 -4.59 -9.44 -30.96
C LEU A 688 -5.63 -9.70 -32.05
N ARG A 689 -5.55 -9.00 -33.18
CA ARG A 689 -6.43 -9.23 -34.33
C ARG A 689 -6.29 -10.65 -34.88
N ARG A 690 -5.07 -11.17 -35.01
CA ARG A 690 -4.81 -12.55 -35.44
C ARG A 690 -5.37 -13.57 -34.46
N LEU A 691 -5.12 -13.39 -33.16
CA LEU A 691 -5.64 -14.30 -32.13
C LEU A 691 -7.17 -14.35 -32.11
N LEU A 692 -7.84 -13.19 -32.32
CA LEU A 692 -9.29 -13.14 -32.39
C LEU A 692 -9.85 -13.91 -33.60
N GLN A 693 -9.20 -13.82 -34.77
CA GLN A 693 -9.58 -14.59 -35.98
C GLN A 693 -9.39 -16.09 -35.79
N GLU A 694 -8.26 -16.49 -35.19
CA GLU A 694 -7.95 -17.90 -34.90
C GLU A 694 -8.93 -18.50 -33.88
N SER A 695 -9.47 -17.69 -32.96
CA SER A 695 -10.45 -18.15 -31.97
C SER A 695 -11.88 -18.32 -32.49
N GLU A 696 -12.18 -17.78 -33.68
CA GLU A 696 -13.47 -17.89 -34.36
C GLU A 696 -13.50 -19.01 -35.40
N SER A 697 -12.34 -19.56 -35.76
CA SER A 697 -12.14 -20.69 -36.68
C SER A 697 -12.11 -22.01 -35.93
#